data_AF-A0A2B4R6A4-F1
#
_entry.id   AF-A0A2B4R6A4-F1
#
_cell.length_a   1.000
_cell.length_b   1.000
_cell.length_c   1.000
_cell.angle_alpha   90.00
_cell.angle_beta   90.00
_cell.angle_gamma   90.00
#
_symmetry.space_group_name_H-M   'P 1'
#
loop_
_entity.id
_entity.type
_entity.pdbx_description
1 polymer ?
#
loop_
_entity_poly.entity_id
_entity_poly.type
_entity_poly.pdbx_seq_one_letter_code
_entity_poly.pdbx_strand_id
1 'polypeptide(L)'
;MWTDKGKEYYNSHVKDLLKAKGIELYSTENEEKSSVCERWNRTIKTKMWKQFTIQNNTVYLSILPKILEKYNNTKHRSIGMTPVEASKKKNENAVYLKLYGEDLGPTPLSAHGEPKFAVGDHVRISKFKRQLFDKGYTPNWSEEIFVVDEVQYTEPITYKLKDLLGEEIKGTFYEQEMLKAKQSLSGLFRIEKPALLVKAKEMGLQSLYKLKKKELIEVIRNPPPPRARQCGVRKKVIMSPVDTWFFEDESADSSDAEELVFPSINKASKHFNVNPGKFGWKDKGAKSTIVIDGIRYNLRFESYTLKKDPPQDDEIRRQMENNTVKQLRRIAKDRGLRGYSDLRKAELIKLIKYGRVPDEEEQEEEYTQKITVRLLRLMAKENGLRGYSKLRKADLFKLVKYGWVPDDEQEEAMMNKKRELDEYFKSHNWCEMIRKRGDKIEHTTAYLSTSQKIVFQETDREELYEECVEKMIKSLEKFERNGSGWKFHRVEGLDLHMVKYTPLKGSSYIKLPKHLADKKAIINMENEDDECFKWCVTRAFNPVQSHPSRITKILRKQAEKLVWDEIKFPMEVKSIHRFEKLNPEIGVNVYMYENGLNPLRVSSKGSSRTIIDLLLIEDGDKRHYCLIKNLSRLVSSELSKKKAKKYICRRCLNYFGSQRLLDTHSELCQDHEAVREKMPKADTLLSFKNHHKKMDMPFVIYADFESIIKLLHSAQPNPEECYTEKKSQHIPVSFCYYIVCSFDDRYSKRVEYTAKSEIKDVAQKFVESLEAEVKSIYEDHPPKKMIFTDSDAVEFENATCCWLCREDFEEGKDKVRDHCHYTGKFRGAAHNSCNLKFQRPKFIPVVLHNLANYDAHLFVRNLGVSEGEIDCIPNNEEKYISFTKHVVVDKFFEEDNKLVDVKRELRFIDSFKFMPFSLDRLVANLATKGKPFFRNTRKYYSGEKLNLLMRKGVYPYEWMDSIHKLDEPQLPPKEAFFSVLSGEGISDEDYTHAQNVWRVFGCKTFRDYHNLYNRSDVLLLADVFENFRKLSKTLQKELRSRSLLVLHRTGFGLGCLSQVD
;
A
#
# COMPACT_ATOMS: atom_id res chain seq x y z
N MET A 1 -22.94 9.12 26.68
CA MET A 1 -22.32 8.04 25.89
C MET A 1 -20.98 8.53 25.38
N TRP A 2 -19.88 7.85 25.70
CA TRP A 2 -18.53 8.22 25.27
C TRP A 2 -18.11 7.34 24.07
N THR A 3 -17.80 7.94 22.92
CA THR A 3 -17.45 7.24 21.69
C THR A 3 -16.27 7.89 20.98
N ASP A 4 -15.70 7.22 19.98
CA ASP A 4 -14.77 7.84 19.03
C ASP A 4 -15.50 8.77 18.05
N LYS A 5 -14.74 9.38 17.12
CA LYS A 5 -15.25 10.27 16.07
C LYS A 5 -15.75 9.54 14.81
N GLY A 6 -16.16 8.28 14.93
CA GLY A 6 -16.77 7.53 13.83
C GLY A 6 -17.96 8.29 13.21
N LYS A 7 -18.02 8.38 11.88
CA LYS A 7 -19.08 9.10 11.16
C LYS A 7 -20.48 8.51 11.44
N GLU A 8 -20.53 7.24 11.84
CA GLU A 8 -21.72 6.52 12.27
C GLU A 8 -22.35 7.08 13.56
N TYR A 9 -21.57 7.63 14.50
CA TYR A 9 -22.10 8.21 15.74
C TYR A 9 -22.51 9.67 15.57
N TYR A 10 -21.93 10.37 14.58
CA TYR A 10 -22.10 11.80 14.37
C TYR A 10 -23.10 12.20 13.28
N ASN A 11 -23.89 11.26 12.75
CA ASN A 11 -24.96 11.55 11.80
C ASN A 11 -26.22 12.16 12.48
N SER A 12 -27.08 12.80 11.69
CA SER A 12 -28.29 13.47 12.18
C SER A 12 -29.25 12.51 12.89
N HIS A 13 -29.50 11.34 12.32
CA HIS A 13 -30.43 10.35 12.88
C HIS A 13 -30.03 9.88 14.28
N VAL A 14 -28.75 9.60 14.52
CA VAL A 14 -28.24 9.16 15.83
C VAL A 14 -28.22 10.30 16.83
N LYS A 15 -27.88 11.52 16.41
CA LYS A 15 -27.94 12.72 17.27
C LYS A 15 -29.36 13.01 17.75
N ASP A 16 -30.34 12.93 16.84
CA ASP A 16 -31.75 13.16 17.18
C ASP A 16 -32.28 12.08 18.14
N LEU A 17 -31.89 10.81 17.93
CA LEU A 17 -32.23 9.71 18.82
C LEU A 17 -31.64 9.90 20.23
N LEU A 18 -30.36 10.25 20.34
CA LEU A 18 -29.69 10.45 21.62
C LEU A 18 -30.28 11.65 22.37
N LYS A 19 -30.57 12.75 21.66
CA LYS A 19 -31.24 13.93 22.24
C LYS A 19 -32.65 13.60 22.74
N ALA A 20 -33.43 12.84 21.97
CA ALA A 20 -34.76 12.40 22.38
C ALA A 20 -34.74 11.47 23.61
N LYS A 21 -33.64 10.74 23.83
CA LYS A 21 -33.43 9.88 25.00
C LYS A 21 -32.74 10.57 26.17
N GLY A 22 -32.41 11.86 26.06
CA GLY A 22 -31.67 12.61 27.08
C GLY A 22 -30.26 12.07 27.32
N ILE A 23 -29.65 11.42 26.33
CA ILE A 23 -28.30 10.84 26.42
C ILE A 23 -27.32 11.81 25.75
N GLU A 24 -26.42 12.39 26.53
CA GLU A 24 -25.38 13.28 26.00
C GLU A 24 -24.27 12.47 25.34
N LEU A 25 -23.92 12.81 24.09
CA LEU A 25 -22.83 12.19 23.34
C LEU A 25 -21.54 12.96 23.59
N TYR A 26 -20.50 12.24 24.02
CA TYR A 26 -19.17 12.74 24.29
C TYR A 26 -18.17 12.01 23.40
N SER A 27 -17.22 12.71 22.80
CA SER A 27 -16.02 12.11 22.20
C SER A 27 -14.82 12.96 22.55
N THR A 28 -13.68 12.34 22.77
CA THR A 28 -12.42 13.04 22.99
C THR A 28 -11.59 13.04 21.71
N GLU A 29 -10.85 14.13 21.45
CA GLU A 29 -9.92 14.30 20.31
C GLU A 29 -8.73 13.31 20.31
N ASN A 30 -8.59 12.50 21.37
CA ASN A 30 -7.50 11.56 21.55
C ASN A 30 -8.02 10.11 21.51
N GLU A 31 -7.52 9.30 20.56
CA GLU A 31 -7.89 7.88 20.35
C GLU A 31 -7.57 7.00 21.59
N GLU A 32 -6.69 7.45 22.49
CA GLU A 32 -6.32 6.69 23.69
C GLU A 32 -7.41 6.67 24.79
N LYS A 33 -8.39 7.58 24.78
CA LYS A 33 -9.35 7.65 25.89
C LYS A 33 -10.53 6.67 25.79
N SER A 34 -10.72 6.00 24.64
CA SER A 34 -11.61 4.82 24.54
C SER A 34 -10.90 3.49 24.89
N SER A 35 -9.74 3.54 25.54
CA SER A 35 -8.92 2.38 25.91
C SER A 35 -9.68 1.26 26.64
N VAL A 36 -10.68 1.61 27.46
CA VAL A 36 -11.55 0.64 28.14
C VAL A 36 -12.39 -0.16 27.15
N CYS A 37 -13.03 0.52 26.18
CA CYS A 37 -13.80 -0.12 25.13
C CYS A 37 -12.89 -0.92 24.18
N GLU A 38 -11.71 -0.41 23.84
CA GLU A 38 -10.76 -1.12 22.99
C GLU A 38 -10.16 -2.37 23.67
N ARG A 39 -9.87 -2.29 24.96
CA ARG A 39 -9.46 -3.44 25.77
C ARG A 39 -10.59 -4.47 25.87
N TRP A 40 -11.83 -4.01 26.00
CA TRP A 40 -13.02 -4.87 25.98
C TRP A 40 -13.21 -5.54 24.62
N ASN A 41 -13.15 -4.78 23.52
CA ASN A 41 -13.24 -5.25 22.14
C ASN A 41 -12.21 -6.35 21.87
N ARG A 42 -10.95 -6.13 22.25
CA ARG A 42 -9.90 -7.15 22.15
C ARG A 42 -10.25 -8.42 22.94
N THR A 43 -10.78 -8.27 24.15
CA THR A 43 -11.15 -9.41 25.00
C THR A 43 -12.33 -10.21 24.44
N ILE A 44 -13.38 -9.52 23.97
CA ILE A 44 -14.54 -10.17 23.36
C ILE A 44 -14.17 -10.78 22.01
N LYS A 45 -13.41 -10.08 21.15
CA LYS A 45 -12.88 -10.66 19.90
C LYS A 45 -12.06 -11.91 20.15
N THR A 46 -11.22 -11.92 21.19
CA THR A 46 -10.47 -13.12 21.58
C THR A 46 -11.39 -14.27 22.00
N LYS A 47 -12.44 -13.99 22.78
CA LYS A 47 -13.43 -15.00 23.19
C LYS A 47 -14.32 -15.47 22.02
N MET A 48 -14.68 -14.57 21.10
CA MET A 48 -15.38 -14.87 19.86
C MET A 48 -14.51 -15.73 18.97
N TRP A 49 -13.22 -15.41 18.80
CA TRP A 49 -12.29 -16.25 18.05
C TRP A 49 -12.17 -17.66 18.63
N LYS A 50 -12.15 -17.78 19.96
CA LYS A 50 -12.23 -19.10 20.62
C LYS A 50 -13.54 -19.81 20.28
N GLN A 51 -14.68 -19.12 20.30
CA GLN A 51 -15.96 -19.72 19.93
C GLN A 51 -16.11 -19.99 18.42
N PHE A 52 -15.55 -19.16 17.54
CA PHE A 52 -15.45 -19.39 16.10
C PHE A 52 -14.64 -20.64 15.80
N THR A 53 -13.58 -20.84 16.58
CA THR A 53 -12.76 -22.05 16.52
C THR A 53 -13.57 -23.28 16.97
N ILE A 54 -14.39 -23.14 18.02
CA ILE A 54 -15.26 -24.22 18.54
C ILE A 54 -16.42 -24.52 17.58
N GLN A 55 -17.08 -23.51 17.01
CA GLN A 55 -18.28 -23.67 16.16
C GLN A 55 -17.97 -23.76 14.65
N ASN A 56 -16.69 -23.67 14.27
CA ASN A 56 -16.20 -23.65 12.89
C ASN A 56 -16.90 -22.75 11.88
N ASN A 57 -17.38 -21.62 12.33
CA ASN A 57 -17.85 -20.58 11.44
C ASN A 57 -17.66 -19.25 12.12
N THR A 58 -17.60 -18.20 11.32
CA THR A 58 -17.51 -16.83 11.79
C THR A 58 -18.89 -16.22 12.07
N VAL A 59 -19.97 -17.02 12.08
CA VAL A 59 -21.33 -16.56 12.39
C VAL A 59 -21.42 -16.27 13.88
N TYR A 60 -21.24 -15.02 14.26
CA TYR A 60 -21.19 -14.62 15.67
C TYR A 60 -22.55 -14.33 16.29
N LEU A 61 -23.60 -14.13 15.49
CA LEU A 61 -24.91 -13.69 16.00
C LEU A 61 -25.48 -14.64 17.06
N SER A 62 -25.27 -15.95 16.93
CA SER A 62 -25.78 -16.96 17.87
C SER A 62 -24.89 -17.18 19.11
N ILE A 63 -23.59 -16.86 19.03
CA ILE A 63 -22.63 -17.08 20.13
C ILE A 63 -22.30 -15.82 20.91
N LEU A 64 -22.45 -14.64 20.31
CA LEU A 64 -22.14 -13.36 20.95
C LEU A 64 -22.95 -13.18 22.25
N PRO A 65 -24.27 -13.47 22.32
CA PRO A 65 -25.02 -13.39 23.58
C PRO A 65 -24.42 -14.26 24.69
N LYS A 66 -24.05 -15.51 24.37
CA LYS A 66 -23.46 -16.46 25.33
C LYS A 66 -22.08 -16.01 25.83
N ILE A 67 -21.27 -15.41 24.94
CA ILE A 67 -19.95 -14.87 25.30
C ILE A 67 -20.12 -13.66 26.23
N LEU A 68 -21.07 -12.78 25.93
CA LEU A 68 -21.35 -11.60 26.73
C LEU A 68 -21.89 -11.98 28.11
N GLU A 69 -22.83 -12.92 28.18
CA GLU A 69 -23.34 -13.45 29.44
C GLU A 69 -22.22 -14.04 30.31
N LYS A 70 -21.35 -14.86 29.71
CA LYS A 70 -20.21 -15.43 30.43
C LYS A 70 -19.20 -14.35 30.85
N TYR A 71 -18.92 -13.38 30.00
CA TYR A 71 -18.01 -12.27 30.32
C TYR A 71 -18.55 -11.46 31.49
N ASN A 72 -19.81 -11.04 31.42
CA ASN A 72 -20.44 -10.20 32.44
C ASN A 72 -20.57 -10.90 33.80
N ASN A 73 -20.63 -12.24 33.83
CA ASN A 73 -20.72 -13.04 35.05
C ASN A 73 -19.38 -13.67 35.50
N THR A 74 -18.26 -13.36 34.84
CA THR A 74 -16.93 -13.81 35.29
C THR A 74 -16.30 -12.75 36.19
N LYS A 75 -15.71 -13.17 37.31
CA LYS A 75 -15.02 -12.27 38.24
C LYS A 75 -13.77 -11.68 37.59
N HIS A 76 -13.66 -10.36 37.57
CA HIS A 76 -12.52 -9.64 37.01
C HIS A 76 -11.56 -9.22 38.12
N ARG A 77 -10.26 -9.46 37.91
CA ARG A 77 -9.22 -9.20 38.93
C ARG A 77 -9.10 -7.72 39.28
N SER A 78 -9.21 -6.82 38.30
CA SER A 78 -9.08 -5.37 38.47
C SER A 78 -10.20 -4.77 39.32
N ILE A 79 -11.46 -5.17 39.08
CA ILE A 79 -12.63 -4.70 39.84
C ILE A 79 -12.98 -5.57 41.04
N GLY A 80 -12.31 -6.72 41.21
CA GLY A 80 -12.52 -7.61 42.35
C GLY A 80 -13.88 -8.32 42.42
N MET A 81 -14.76 -8.19 41.41
CA MET A 81 -16.09 -8.81 41.31
C MET A 81 -16.50 -9.03 39.84
N THR A 82 -17.71 -9.52 39.57
CA THR A 82 -18.21 -9.67 38.18
C THR A 82 -18.70 -8.32 37.62
N PRO A 83 -18.64 -8.09 36.28
CA PRO A 83 -19.24 -6.89 35.69
C PRO A 83 -20.73 -6.69 35.99
N VAL A 84 -21.54 -7.75 36.08
CA VAL A 84 -22.96 -7.65 36.49
C VAL A 84 -23.05 -7.10 37.92
N GLU A 85 -22.24 -7.61 38.84
CA GLU A 85 -22.21 -7.10 40.21
C GLU A 85 -21.69 -5.66 40.28
N ALA A 86 -20.64 -5.33 39.52
CA ALA A 86 -20.10 -3.99 39.45
C ALA A 86 -21.08 -2.97 38.85
N SER A 87 -21.99 -3.39 37.96
CA SER A 87 -23.01 -2.51 37.39
C SER A 87 -24.15 -2.16 38.37
N LYS A 88 -24.24 -2.87 39.51
CA LYS A 88 -25.23 -2.56 40.55
C LYS A 88 -24.75 -1.36 41.36
N LYS A 89 -25.59 -0.32 41.46
CA LYS A 89 -25.30 0.93 42.18
C LYS A 89 -24.76 0.72 43.61
N LYS A 90 -25.23 -0.31 44.32
CA LYS A 90 -24.76 -0.64 45.68
C LYS A 90 -23.27 -1.03 45.78
N ASN A 91 -22.64 -1.44 44.67
CA ASN A 91 -21.26 -1.89 44.61
C ASN A 91 -20.31 -0.84 44.03
N GLU A 92 -20.83 0.33 43.62
CA GLU A 92 -20.08 1.40 42.96
C GLU A 92 -18.87 1.86 43.79
N ASN A 93 -19.07 2.12 45.08
CA ASN A 93 -17.99 2.52 46.00
C ASN A 93 -16.92 1.43 46.16
N ALA A 94 -17.31 0.16 46.21
CA ALA A 94 -16.37 -0.95 46.35
C ALA A 94 -15.50 -1.11 45.08
N VAL A 95 -16.09 -0.89 43.90
CA VAL A 95 -15.36 -0.89 42.62
C VAL A 95 -14.44 0.33 42.54
N TYR A 96 -14.91 1.51 42.94
CA TYR A 96 -14.12 2.74 42.96
C TYR A 96 -12.88 2.61 43.86
N LEU A 97 -13.08 2.20 45.12
CA LEU A 97 -11.98 2.00 46.07
C LEU A 97 -11.00 0.90 45.61
N LYS A 98 -11.47 -0.12 44.88
CA LYS A 98 -10.56 -1.17 44.39
C LYS A 98 -9.71 -0.71 43.21
N LEU A 99 -10.24 0.17 42.36
CA LEU A 99 -9.55 0.69 41.19
C LEU A 99 -8.66 1.90 41.51
N TYR A 100 -9.04 2.70 42.50
CA TYR A 100 -8.44 4.02 42.78
C TYR A 100 -8.07 4.23 44.26
N GLY A 101 -8.23 3.24 45.14
CA GLY A 101 -8.08 3.40 46.58
C GLY A 101 -6.64 3.50 47.11
N GLU A 102 -5.62 3.16 46.32
CA GLU A 102 -4.22 3.40 46.70
C GLU A 102 -3.84 4.90 46.59
N ASP A 103 -4.62 5.70 45.83
CA ASP A 103 -4.42 7.14 45.67
C ASP A 103 -5.18 7.99 46.75
N LEU A 104 -5.82 7.35 47.73
CA LEU A 104 -6.58 7.99 48.81
C LEU A 104 -5.81 8.04 50.14
N GLY A 105 -4.51 8.37 50.11
CA GLY A 105 -3.82 8.88 51.29
C GLY A 105 -4.39 10.26 51.69
N PRO A 106 -4.39 10.65 52.98
CA PRO A 106 -5.05 11.87 53.42
C PRO A 106 -4.30 13.10 52.87
N THR A 107 -4.79 13.64 51.76
CA THR A 107 -4.47 14.98 51.32
C THR A 107 -5.72 15.86 51.54
N PRO A 108 -5.58 17.09 52.05
CA PRO A 108 -6.70 17.87 52.54
C PRO A 108 -7.66 18.24 51.40
N LEU A 109 -8.96 18.22 51.69
CA LEU A 109 -10.10 18.65 50.86
C LEU A 109 -10.10 20.16 50.50
N SER A 110 -8.94 20.78 50.25
CA SER A 110 -8.82 22.22 50.02
C SER A 110 -7.61 22.63 49.17
N ALA A 111 -7.39 22.00 48.01
CA ALA A 111 -6.40 22.48 47.05
C ALA A 111 -6.70 22.03 45.60
N HIS A 112 -7.84 22.46 45.03
CA HIS A 112 -7.85 22.61 43.58
C HIS A 112 -6.83 23.71 43.25
N GLY A 113 -5.77 23.37 42.51
CA GLY A 113 -4.81 24.37 42.03
C GLY A 113 -5.52 25.45 41.21
N GLU A 114 -4.99 26.68 41.19
CA GLU A 114 -5.59 27.76 40.39
C GLU A 114 -5.62 27.38 38.89
N PRO A 115 -6.72 27.62 38.17
CA PRO A 115 -6.80 27.29 36.75
C PRO A 115 -5.82 28.15 35.94
N LYS A 116 -4.95 27.50 35.15
CA LYS A 116 -3.94 28.18 34.31
C LYS A 116 -4.50 29.08 33.21
N PHE A 117 -5.71 28.79 32.74
CA PHE A 117 -6.40 29.57 31.70
C PHE A 117 -7.73 30.09 32.25
N ALA A 118 -8.09 31.33 31.89
CA ALA A 118 -9.36 31.94 32.27
C ALA A 118 -10.36 31.93 31.12
N VAL A 119 -11.66 32.02 31.43
CA VAL A 119 -12.71 32.21 30.40
C VAL A 119 -12.40 33.46 29.57
N GLY A 120 -12.38 33.31 28.25
CA GLY A 120 -11.98 34.34 27.29
C GLY A 120 -10.53 34.27 26.81
N ASP A 121 -9.68 33.45 27.43
CA ASP A 121 -8.31 33.23 26.95
C ASP A 121 -8.30 32.55 25.59
N HIS A 122 -7.41 33.01 24.71
CA HIS A 122 -7.21 32.40 23.40
C HIS A 122 -6.16 31.29 23.51
N VAL A 123 -6.48 30.09 23.04
CA VAL A 123 -5.67 28.87 23.22
C VAL A 123 -5.62 28.03 21.93
N ARG A 124 -4.56 27.22 21.79
CA ARG A 124 -4.42 26.18 20.74
C ARG A 124 -4.43 24.80 21.38
N ILE A 125 -5.03 23.82 20.72
CA ILE A 125 -5.11 22.41 21.17
C ILE A 125 -4.05 21.51 20.49
N SER A 126 -3.63 20.41 21.13
CA SER A 126 -2.61 19.45 20.62
C SER A 126 -3.09 18.55 19.44
N LYS A 127 -2.19 18.11 18.55
CA LYS A 127 -2.42 17.14 17.43
C LYS A 127 -1.78 15.76 17.75
N PHE A 128 -2.53 14.66 17.63
CA PHE A 128 -2.04 13.29 17.97
C PHE A 128 -1.49 12.50 16.76
N LYS A 129 -0.38 11.75 16.94
CA LYS A 129 0.34 10.96 15.92
C LYS A 129 -0.27 9.58 15.69
N ARG A 130 -0.46 9.15 14.44
CA ARG A 130 -1.09 7.85 14.08
C ARG A 130 -0.14 6.66 13.85
N GLN A 131 1.19 6.82 13.97
CA GLN A 131 2.15 5.71 13.82
C GLN A 131 3.37 5.86 14.76
N LEU A 132 3.85 4.74 15.30
CA LEU A 132 5.00 4.63 16.23
C LEU A 132 6.37 5.03 15.63
N PHE A 133 6.45 5.59 14.41
CA PHE A 133 7.71 6.00 13.75
C PHE A 133 7.62 7.26 12.87
N ASP A 134 6.82 8.27 13.25
CA ASP A 134 6.94 9.62 12.67
C ASP A 134 7.93 10.50 13.47
N LYS A 135 9.04 10.90 12.84
CA LYS A 135 9.95 11.94 13.38
C LYS A 135 9.25 13.31 13.34
N GLY A 136 9.54 14.16 14.33
CA GLY A 136 8.83 15.42 14.59
C GLY A 136 9.07 16.52 13.55
N TYR A 137 8.48 16.38 12.35
CA TYR A 137 8.25 17.40 11.32
C TYR A 137 6.75 17.74 11.12
N THR A 138 5.90 17.49 12.13
CA THR A 138 4.46 17.80 12.07
C THR A 138 4.09 18.68 13.27
N PRO A 139 3.49 19.88 13.09
CA PRO A 139 3.14 20.74 14.21
C PRO A 139 2.35 20.00 15.28
N ASN A 140 2.84 20.00 16.53
CA ASN A 140 2.17 19.31 17.65
C ASN A 140 0.91 20.03 18.13
N TRP A 141 0.65 21.25 17.65
CA TRP A 141 -0.48 22.08 18.03
C TRP A 141 -1.33 22.43 16.79
N SER A 142 -2.62 22.66 17.02
CA SER A 142 -3.60 23.11 16.02
C SER A 142 -3.23 24.47 15.45
N GLU A 143 -3.59 24.67 14.18
CA GLU A 143 -3.45 25.96 13.50
C GLU A 143 -4.59 26.92 13.83
N GLU A 144 -5.75 26.37 14.18
CA GLU A 144 -6.92 27.10 14.65
C GLU A 144 -6.71 27.59 16.09
N ILE A 145 -7.17 28.82 16.36
CA ILE A 145 -7.17 29.42 17.70
C ILE A 145 -8.59 29.32 18.24
N PHE A 146 -8.69 28.92 19.49
CA PHE A 146 -9.94 28.71 20.21
C PHE A 146 -10.00 29.64 21.40
N VAL A 147 -11.20 29.88 21.91
CA VAL A 147 -11.44 30.70 23.10
C VAL A 147 -11.94 29.80 24.21
N VAL A 148 -11.36 29.93 25.41
CA VAL A 148 -11.87 29.25 26.61
C VAL A 148 -13.27 29.77 26.90
N ASP A 149 -14.26 28.90 26.80
CA ASP A 149 -15.66 29.23 27.02
C ASP A 149 -16.08 28.98 28.47
N GLU A 150 -15.56 27.90 29.07
CA GLU A 150 -15.90 27.48 30.43
C GLU A 150 -14.69 26.81 31.09
N VAL A 151 -14.41 27.14 32.36
CA VAL A 151 -13.42 26.44 33.20
C VAL A 151 -14.16 25.48 34.13
N GLN A 152 -13.81 24.20 34.07
CA GLN A 152 -14.47 23.14 34.83
C GLN A 152 -13.53 22.59 35.90
N TYR A 153 -13.90 22.77 37.16
CA TYR A 153 -13.13 22.36 38.35
C TYR A 153 -13.27 20.85 38.63
N THR A 154 -12.86 20.03 37.67
CA THR A 154 -12.72 18.57 37.80
C THR A 154 -11.36 18.20 38.39
N GLU A 155 -11.13 16.94 38.78
CA GLU A 155 -9.79 16.44 39.15
C GLU A 155 -9.23 15.54 38.04
N PRO A 156 -8.26 16.01 37.21
CA PRO A 156 -7.68 17.36 37.15
C PRO A 156 -8.59 18.38 36.43
N ILE A 157 -8.30 19.70 36.56
CA ILE A 157 -9.11 20.80 35.98
C ILE A 157 -9.20 20.65 34.45
N THR A 158 -10.39 20.86 33.91
CA THR A 158 -10.67 20.75 32.47
C THR A 158 -11.32 22.03 31.93
N TYR A 159 -11.30 22.19 30.60
CA TYR A 159 -11.73 23.41 29.92
C TYR A 159 -12.63 23.07 28.74
N LYS A 160 -13.68 23.87 28.53
CA LYS A 160 -14.44 23.88 27.28
C LYS A 160 -13.99 25.04 26.40
N LEU A 161 -13.97 24.79 25.11
CA LEU A 161 -13.49 25.73 24.11
C LEU A 161 -14.60 26.05 23.11
N LYS A 162 -14.58 27.25 22.55
CA LYS A 162 -15.35 27.63 21.37
C LYS A 162 -14.41 28.16 20.29
N ASP A 163 -14.83 28.05 19.03
CA ASP A 163 -14.11 28.68 17.95
C ASP A 163 -14.31 30.21 17.91
N LEU A 164 -13.58 30.89 17.03
CA LEU A 164 -13.70 32.35 16.86
C LEU A 164 -15.01 32.80 16.20
N LEU A 165 -15.85 31.87 15.72
CA LEU A 165 -17.19 32.13 15.20
C LEU A 165 -18.27 31.92 16.26
N GLY A 166 -17.90 31.49 17.47
CA GLY A 166 -18.80 31.24 18.58
C GLY A 166 -19.43 29.85 18.57
N GLU A 167 -18.96 28.93 17.72
CA GLU A 167 -19.42 27.54 17.74
C GLU A 167 -18.60 26.73 18.78
N GLU A 168 -19.31 26.04 19.68
CA GLU A 168 -18.72 25.27 20.78
C GLU A 168 -17.96 24.04 20.26
N ILE A 169 -16.73 23.87 20.73
CA ILE A 169 -15.91 22.70 20.40
C ILE A 169 -16.29 21.55 21.31
N LYS A 170 -16.72 20.47 20.67
CA LYS A 170 -17.22 19.28 21.35
C LYS A 170 -16.09 18.52 22.05
N GLY A 171 -16.09 18.57 23.37
CA GLY A 171 -15.17 17.84 24.25
C GLY A 171 -14.72 18.71 25.42
N THR A 172 -14.06 18.09 26.41
CA THR A 172 -13.35 18.79 27.48
C THR A 172 -11.86 18.55 27.32
N PHE A 173 -11.08 19.61 27.50
CA PHE A 173 -9.65 19.63 27.26
C PHE A 173 -8.90 19.75 28.57
N TYR A 174 -7.87 18.94 28.76
CA TYR A 174 -6.99 19.07 29.92
C TYR A 174 -6.04 20.26 29.73
N GLU A 175 -5.54 20.80 30.84
CA GLU A 175 -4.58 21.89 30.83
C GLU A 175 -3.35 21.62 29.95
N GLN A 176 -2.83 20.39 29.96
CA GLN A 176 -1.66 20.00 29.18
C GLN A 176 -1.95 19.87 27.68
N GLU A 177 -3.22 19.77 27.29
CA GLU A 177 -3.67 19.65 25.90
C GLU A 177 -3.85 21.03 25.24
N MET A 178 -3.55 22.13 25.96
CA MET A 178 -3.78 23.51 25.52
C MET A 178 -2.57 24.43 25.72
N LEU A 179 -2.40 25.39 24.81
CA LEU A 179 -1.35 26.41 24.85
C LEU A 179 -1.92 27.81 24.63
N LYS A 180 -1.60 28.78 25.52
CA LYS A 180 -2.05 30.19 25.40
C LYS A 180 -1.50 30.83 24.12
N ALA A 181 -2.37 31.42 23.31
CA ALA A 181 -2.01 32.14 22.09
C ALA A 181 -1.70 33.62 22.42
N LYS A 182 -0.60 34.16 21.87
CA LYS A 182 -0.06 35.50 22.19
C LYS A 182 -0.72 36.68 21.43
N GLN A 183 -1.76 36.51 20.63
CA GLN A 183 -2.27 37.58 19.73
C GLN A 183 -3.78 37.81 19.77
N SER A 184 -4.14 39.10 19.82
CA SER A 184 -5.49 39.65 19.73
C SER A 184 -6.02 39.67 18.29
N LEU A 185 -7.35 39.64 18.20
CA LEU A 185 -8.25 39.39 17.06
C LEU A 185 -8.19 40.33 15.82
N SER A 186 -7.05 40.92 15.46
CA SER A 186 -6.95 41.80 14.28
C SER A 186 -6.01 41.27 13.20
N GLY A 187 -6.56 40.36 12.37
CA GLY A 187 -6.18 40.27 10.96
C GLY A 187 -5.50 38.99 10.49
N LEU A 188 -6.24 37.88 10.40
CA LEU A 188 -6.06 36.82 9.37
C LEU A 188 -7.14 35.73 9.53
N PHE A 189 -8.32 35.96 8.93
CA PHE A 189 -9.38 34.93 8.85
C PHE A 189 -9.15 34.03 7.62
N ARG A 190 -8.64 32.80 7.81
CA ARG A 190 -8.64 31.74 6.77
C ARG A 190 -9.85 30.79 6.92
N ILE A 191 -11.08 31.31 6.85
CA ILE A 191 -12.23 30.47 6.45
C ILE A 191 -12.21 30.36 4.94
N GLU A 192 -12.08 29.17 4.38
CA GLU A 192 -11.96 29.02 2.93
C GLU A 192 -13.28 29.40 2.22
N LYS A 193 -13.18 30.07 1.07
CA LYS A 193 -14.34 30.45 0.24
C LYS A 193 -15.25 29.25 -0.10
N PRO A 194 -14.74 28.03 -0.35
CA PRO A 194 -15.55 26.82 -0.53
C PRO A 194 -16.46 26.49 0.65
N ALA A 195 -15.97 26.59 1.89
CA ALA A 195 -16.79 26.32 3.09
C ALA A 195 -17.94 27.33 3.23
N LEU A 196 -17.67 28.61 2.92
CA LEU A 196 -18.71 29.64 2.87
C LEU A 196 -19.71 29.41 1.72
N LEU A 197 -19.25 28.94 0.56
CA LEU A 197 -20.13 28.58 -0.56
C LEU A 197 -20.99 27.35 -0.27
N VAL A 198 -20.46 26.37 0.48
CA VAL A 198 -21.21 25.21 0.95
C VAL A 198 -22.30 25.66 1.94
N LYS A 199 -21.94 26.48 2.94
CA LYS A 199 -22.90 27.03 3.92
C LYS A 199 -23.98 27.90 3.25
N ALA A 200 -23.61 28.72 2.26
CA ALA A 200 -24.57 29.49 1.47
C ALA A 200 -25.51 28.60 0.64
N LYS A 201 -25.01 27.47 0.14
CA LYS A 201 -25.78 26.48 -0.65
C LYS A 201 -26.73 25.68 0.24
N GLU A 202 -26.32 25.35 1.47
CA GLU A 202 -27.17 24.76 2.52
C GLU A 202 -28.30 25.71 2.93
N MET A 203 -28.02 27.03 2.96
CA MET A 203 -29.03 28.09 3.18
C MET A 203 -29.91 28.38 1.94
N GLY A 204 -29.79 27.61 0.86
CA GLY A 204 -30.62 27.74 -0.34
C GLY A 204 -30.23 28.87 -1.30
N LEU A 205 -29.13 29.59 -1.05
CA LEU A 205 -28.65 30.67 -1.90
C LEU A 205 -27.85 30.10 -3.08
N GLN A 206 -28.16 30.54 -4.31
CA GLN A 206 -27.51 30.04 -5.52
C GLN A 206 -26.84 31.17 -6.34
N SER A 207 -25.87 30.83 -7.20
CA SER A 207 -25.09 31.76 -8.05
C SER A 207 -24.01 32.62 -7.37
N LEU A 208 -23.64 32.35 -6.11
CA LEU A 208 -22.75 33.23 -5.34
C LEU A 208 -21.24 32.98 -5.55
N TYR A 209 -20.85 32.01 -6.37
CA TYR A 209 -19.44 31.62 -6.62
C TYR A 209 -18.57 32.76 -7.18
N LYS A 210 -19.19 33.75 -7.85
CA LYS A 210 -18.51 34.92 -8.42
C LYS A 210 -18.22 36.03 -7.40
N LEU A 211 -18.89 36.06 -6.25
CA LEU A 211 -18.69 37.10 -5.24
C LEU A 211 -17.34 36.96 -4.54
N LYS A 212 -16.75 38.06 -4.11
CA LYS A 212 -15.52 38.04 -3.31
C LYS A 212 -15.84 37.57 -1.89
N LYS A 213 -14.84 37.02 -1.18
CA LYS A 213 -15.04 36.39 0.14
C LYS A 213 -15.69 37.33 1.18
N LYS A 214 -15.37 38.63 1.17
CA LYS A 214 -16.01 39.63 2.04
C LYS A 214 -17.51 39.79 1.76
N GLU A 215 -17.87 39.94 0.49
CA GLU A 215 -19.27 40.08 0.04
C GLU A 215 -20.09 38.80 0.32
N LEU A 216 -19.45 37.63 0.21
CA LEU A 216 -20.07 36.34 0.50
C LEU A 216 -20.46 36.20 1.97
N ILE A 217 -19.61 36.68 2.89
CA ILE A 217 -19.86 36.67 4.33
C ILE A 217 -21.02 37.62 4.68
N GLU A 218 -21.09 38.76 4.03
CA GLU A 218 -22.16 39.75 4.24
C GLU A 218 -23.53 39.24 3.77
N VAL A 219 -23.57 38.56 2.61
CA VAL A 219 -24.78 37.91 2.08
C VAL A 219 -25.24 36.72 2.92
N ILE A 220 -24.31 35.97 3.53
CA ILE A 220 -24.65 34.88 4.45
C ILE A 220 -25.20 35.41 5.79
N ARG A 221 -24.67 36.54 6.28
CA ARG A 221 -25.21 37.21 7.47
C ARG A 221 -26.61 37.76 7.23
N ASN A 222 -26.91 38.23 6.01
CA ASN A 222 -28.18 38.86 5.65
C ASN A 222 -28.73 38.31 4.30
N PRO A 223 -29.36 37.12 4.29
CA PRO A 223 -29.77 36.45 3.05
C PRO A 223 -30.99 37.13 2.37
N PRO A 224 -30.96 37.37 1.04
CA PRO A 224 -32.09 37.94 0.29
C PRO A 224 -33.20 36.92 -0.02
N PRO A 225 -34.46 37.36 -0.25
CA PRO A 225 -35.56 36.47 -0.59
C PRO A 225 -35.39 35.82 -1.99
N PRO A 226 -35.90 34.59 -2.22
CA PRO A 226 -35.61 33.81 -3.42
C PRO A 226 -36.26 34.36 -4.70
N ARG A 227 -35.52 34.37 -5.83
CA ARG A 227 -35.97 34.78 -7.19
C ARG A 227 -35.65 33.71 -8.27
N ALA A 228 -36.52 33.61 -9.29
CA ALA A 228 -36.48 32.68 -10.43
C ALA A 228 -35.38 32.99 -11.50
N ARG A 229 -34.96 32.01 -12.33
CA ARG A 229 -33.77 32.06 -13.23
C ARG A 229 -34.06 31.92 -14.76
N GLN A 230 -33.19 32.50 -15.63
CA GLN A 230 -33.15 32.45 -17.13
C GLN A 230 -31.80 31.90 -17.73
N CYS A 231 -31.70 31.61 -19.06
CA CYS A 231 -30.70 30.77 -19.81
C CYS A 231 -30.03 31.45 -21.08
N GLY A 232 -28.93 30.94 -21.72
CA GLY A 232 -28.09 31.62 -22.79
C GLY A 232 -27.63 30.84 -24.09
N VAL A 233 -27.07 31.53 -25.13
CA VAL A 233 -26.99 31.20 -26.62
C VAL A 233 -25.62 30.73 -27.23
N ARG A 234 -25.59 29.86 -28.28
CA ARG A 234 -24.45 29.32 -29.12
C ARG A 234 -24.66 29.47 -30.67
N LYS A 235 -23.78 29.01 -31.58
CA LYS A 235 -23.94 29.07 -33.08
C LYS A 235 -23.58 27.77 -33.86
N LYS A 236 -24.31 27.43 -34.95
CA LYS A 236 -24.11 26.31 -35.90
C LYS A 236 -23.67 26.79 -37.31
N VAL A 237 -23.15 25.90 -38.15
CA VAL A 237 -22.61 26.16 -39.52
C VAL A 237 -23.43 25.43 -40.57
N ILE A 238 -23.72 26.05 -41.71
CA ILE A 238 -24.48 25.49 -42.84
C ILE A 238 -23.67 25.65 -44.12
N MET A 239 -23.64 24.61 -44.95
CA MET A 239 -22.91 24.54 -46.23
C MET A 239 -23.81 24.12 -47.38
N SER A 240 -23.86 24.91 -48.45
CA SER A 240 -24.70 24.64 -49.62
C SER A 240 -23.83 24.51 -50.88
N PRO A 241 -23.84 23.39 -51.61
CA PRO A 241 -23.06 23.22 -52.84
C PRO A 241 -23.51 24.19 -53.95
N VAL A 242 -22.59 24.57 -54.83
CA VAL A 242 -22.83 25.44 -55.99
C VAL A 242 -22.61 24.63 -57.26
N ASP A 243 -23.68 24.31 -57.99
CA ASP A 243 -23.65 23.46 -59.19
C ASP A 243 -22.78 24.07 -60.30
N THR A 244 -21.75 23.33 -60.72
CA THR A 244 -21.02 23.60 -61.97
C THR A 244 -21.49 22.62 -63.03
N TRP A 245 -22.27 23.14 -63.97
CA TRP A 245 -22.80 22.50 -65.17
C TRP A 245 -21.70 21.78 -65.97
N PHE A 246 -21.89 20.52 -66.37
CA PHE A 246 -21.48 19.97 -67.68
C PHE A 246 -21.91 18.49 -67.85
N PHE A 247 -22.58 18.23 -68.98
CA PHE A 247 -22.95 16.97 -69.67
C PHE A 247 -24.30 16.30 -69.36
N GLU A 248 -25.07 16.25 -70.45
CA GLU A 248 -26.41 15.73 -70.70
C GLU A 248 -26.43 14.20 -70.68
N ASP A 249 -27.34 13.58 -69.91
CA ASP A 249 -28.20 12.49 -70.40
C ASP A 249 -29.36 12.21 -69.43
N GLU A 250 -30.47 11.73 -69.99
CA GLU A 250 -31.84 11.80 -69.45
C GLU A 250 -32.13 10.94 -68.20
N SER A 251 -33.04 11.46 -67.36
CA SER A 251 -33.74 10.84 -66.20
C SER A 251 -33.08 10.93 -64.80
N ALA A 252 -33.17 12.09 -64.16
CA ALA A 252 -33.16 12.22 -62.69
C ALA A 252 -33.93 13.46 -62.23
N ASP A 253 -34.92 13.28 -61.35
CA ASP A 253 -35.71 14.33 -60.72
C ASP A 253 -34.80 15.21 -59.83
N SER A 254 -34.73 16.52 -60.12
CA SER A 254 -33.70 17.44 -59.61
C SER A 254 -34.09 18.13 -58.29
N SER A 255 -34.40 17.38 -57.22
CA SER A 255 -34.84 17.96 -55.95
C SER A 255 -33.92 17.75 -54.73
N ASP A 256 -32.83 17.00 -54.81
CA ASP A 256 -32.08 16.57 -53.61
C ASP A 256 -30.58 16.96 -53.62
N ALA A 257 -30.27 18.24 -53.74
CA ALA A 257 -28.96 18.76 -53.33
C ALA A 257 -29.04 19.19 -51.85
N GLU A 258 -28.79 18.25 -50.91
CA GLU A 258 -28.92 18.50 -49.46
C GLU A 258 -27.89 19.52 -48.91
N GLU A 259 -28.38 20.53 -48.17
CA GLU A 259 -27.53 21.44 -47.39
C GLU A 259 -26.92 20.72 -46.18
N LEU A 260 -25.60 20.84 -46.01
CA LEU A 260 -24.89 20.19 -44.92
C LEU A 260 -24.81 21.11 -43.70
N VAL A 261 -25.50 20.73 -42.61
CA VAL A 261 -25.57 21.50 -41.37
C VAL A 261 -24.76 20.85 -40.26
N PHE A 262 -23.79 21.60 -39.71
CA PHE A 262 -22.95 21.15 -38.61
C PHE A 262 -23.17 21.97 -37.34
N PRO A 263 -23.30 21.34 -36.16
CA PRO A 263 -23.50 22.04 -34.88
C PRO A 263 -22.38 23.00 -34.48
N SER A 264 -21.18 22.85 -35.07
CA SER A 264 -20.04 23.76 -34.89
C SER A 264 -19.03 23.55 -36.02
N ILE A 265 -18.15 24.54 -36.23
CA ILE A 265 -17.05 24.47 -37.21
C ILE A 265 -16.18 23.24 -37.00
N ASN A 266 -15.90 22.89 -35.74
CA ASN A 266 -15.06 21.73 -35.43
C ASN A 266 -15.68 20.40 -35.87
N LYS A 267 -17.02 20.30 -35.87
CA LYS A 267 -17.71 19.11 -36.42
C LYS A 267 -17.65 19.07 -37.95
N ALA A 268 -17.85 20.21 -38.62
CA ALA A 268 -17.72 20.31 -40.08
C ALA A 268 -16.30 19.94 -40.54
N SER A 269 -15.29 20.49 -39.86
CA SER A 269 -13.87 20.24 -40.11
C SER A 269 -13.49 18.76 -39.98
N LYS A 270 -13.96 18.08 -38.92
CA LYS A 270 -13.72 16.64 -38.74
C LYS A 270 -14.40 15.79 -39.81
N HIS A 271 -15.60 16.16 -40.23
CA HIS A 271 -16.36 15.37 -41.22
C HIS A 271 -15.64 15.33 -42.57
N PHE A 272 -15.13 16.47 -43.04
CA PHE A 272 -14.38 16.57 -44.30
C PHE A 272 -12.87 16.40 -44.15
N ASN A 273 -12.41 16.05 -42.94
CA ASN A 273 -10.99 15.91 -42.59
C ASN A 273 -10.09 17.09 -43.05
N VAL A 274 -10.59 18.32 -42.89
CA VAL A 274 -9.88 19.57 -43.25
C VAL A 274 -9.67 20.46 -42.03
N ASN A 275 -8.60 21.25 -42.01
CA ASN A 275 -8.27 22.12 -40.86
C ASN A 275 -9.41 23.12 -40.53
N PRO A 276 -9.84 23.26 -39.26
CA PRO A 276 -10.94 24.17 -38.85
C PRO A 276 -10.72 25.62 -39.28
N GLY A 277 -9.47 26.06 -39.38
CA GLY A 277 -9.11 27.41 -39.82
C GLY A 277 -9.52 27.74 -41.26
N LYS A 278 -9.74 26.74 -42.14
CA LYS A 278 -10.21 26.97 -43.51
C LYS A 278 -11.64 27.55 -43.58
N PHE A 279 -12.45 27.36 -42.54
CA PHE A 279 -13.81 27.90 -42.44
C PHE A 279 -13.83 29.37 -41.94
N GLY A 280 -12.65 29.98 -41.72
CA GLY A 280 -12.50 31.40 -41.39
C GLY A 280 -12.93 31.75 -39.98
N TRP A 281 -12.02 31.67 -39.00
CA TRP A 281 -12.25 32.14 -37.64
C TRP A 281 -11.15 33.11 -37.23
N LYS A 282 -11.33 34.40 -37.56
CA LYS A 282 -10.73 35.57 -36.89
C LYS A 282 -11.23 36.85 -37.58
N ASP A 283 -11.46 37.87 -36.76
CA ASP A 283 -12.19 39.10 -37.05
C ASP A 283 -11.95 39.74 -38.43
N LYS A 284 -13.05 40.25 -39.02
CA LYS A 284 -13.19 41.01 -40.28
C LYS A 284 -13.40 40.16 -41.55
N GLY A 285 -14.68 39.88 -41.85
CA GLY A 285 -15.17 39.41 -43.15
C GLY A 285 -15.12 37.90 -43.33
N ALA A 286 -16.22 37.20 -43.01
CA ALA A 286 -16.33 35.75 -43.25
C ALA A 286 -16.21 35.47 -44.76
N LYS A 287 -15.32 34.53 -45.16
CA LYS A 287 -15.36 33.98 -46.52
C LYS A 287 -16.69 33.26 -46.69
N SER A 288 -17.52 33.73 -47.61
CA SER A 288 -18.84 33.16 -47.89
C SER A 288 -18.79 31.86 -48.69
N THR A 289 -17.62 31.45 -49.17
CA THR A 289 -17.43 30.23 -49.97
C THR A 289 -16.15 29.48 -49.63
N ILE A 290 -16.20 28.14 -49.71
CA ILE A 290 -15.08 27.21 -49.54
C ILE A 290 -15.13 26.16 -50.65
N VAL A 291 -13.98 25.70 -51.14
CA VAL A 291 -13.90 24.58 -52.09
C VAL A 291 -13.28 23.39 -51.38
N ILE A 292 -13.98 22.25 -51.42
CA ILE A 292 -13.54 20.98 -50.83
C ILE A 292 -13.75 19.91 -51.90
N ASP A 293 -12.70 19.13 -52.19
CA ASP A 293 -12.70 18.04 -53.17
C ASP A 293 -13.28 18.41 -54.55
N GLY A 294 -12.94 19.60 -55.04
CA GLY A 294 -13.35 20.10 -56.35
C GLY A 294 -14.74 20.75 -56.40
N ILE A 295 -15.56 20.60 -55.35
CA ILE A 295 -16.91 21.19 -55.26
C ILE A 295 -16.86 22.48 -54.44
N ARG A 296 -17.51 23.53 -54.96
CA ARG A 296 -17.58 24.84 -54.29
C ARG A 296 -18.85 24.92 -53.43
N TYR A 297 -18.70 25.28 -52.16
CA TYR A 297 -19.77 25.41 -51.18
C TYR A 297 -19.89 26.83 -50.66
N ASN A 298 -21.11 27.35 -50.50
CA ASN A 298 -21.42 28.56 -49.75
C ASN A 298 -21.51 28.27 -48.24
N LEU A 299 -21.01 29.17 -47.39
CA LEU A 299 -20.96 29.04 -45.93
C LEU A 299 -21.89 30.04 -45.22
N ARG A 300 -22.70 29.56 -44.26
CA ARG A 300 -23.58 30.38 -43.40
C ARG A 300 -23.49 29.96 -41.93
N PHE A 301 -23.65 30.92 -40.99
CA PHE A 301 -23.61 30.67 -39.54
C PHE A 301 -24.85 31.19 -38.82
N GLU A 302 -25.49 30.37 -37.98
CA GLU A 302 -26.73 30.72 -37.24
C GLU A 302 -26.59 30.55 -35.74
N SER A 303 -27.19 31.43 -34.93
CA SER A 303 -27.16 31.38 -33.46
C SER A 303 -28.37 30.66 -32.86
N TYR A 304 -28.21 29.82 -31.83
CA TYR A 304 -29.25 29.08 -31.14
C TYR A 304 -29.00 28.90 -29.62
N THR A 305 -30.05 28.92 -28.81
CA THR A 305 -29.99 28.88 -27.33
C THR A 305 -30.05 27.47 -26.77
N LEU A 306 -29.12 27.09 -25.88
CA LEU A 306 -29.17 25.79 -25.19
C LEU A 306 -30.13 25.89 -24.00
N LYS A 307 -31.42 25.59 -24.23
CA LYS A 307 -32.22 25.02 -23.15
C LYS A 307 -31.66 23.63 -22.87
N LYS A 308 -31.25 23.37 -21.63
CA LYS A 308 -30.98 22.00 -21.17
C LYS A 308 -32.33 21.31 -21.08
N ASP A 309 -32.76 20.70 -22.18
CA ASP A 309 -33.88 19.78 -22.15
C ASP A 309 -33.34 18.39 -21.77
N PRO A 310 -33.85 17.76 -20.69
CA PRO A 310 -33.69 16.32 -20.46
C PRO A 310 -34.28 15.54 -21.64
N PRO A 311 -33.92 14.25 -21.81
CA PRO A 311 -34.21 13.48 -23.03
C PRO A 311 -35.67 13.68 -23.46
N GLN A 312 -35.86 14.19 -24.68
CA GLN A 312 -37.10 14.79 -25.20
C GLN A 312 -38.33 13.85 -25.17
N ASP A 313 -38.11 12.57 -24.88
CA ASP A 313 -39.13 11.54 -24.74
C ASP A 313 -39.77 11.49 -23.33
N ASP A 314 -39.05 11.95 -22.28
CA ASP A 314 -39.53 11.94 -20.88
C ASP A 314 -40.35 13.20 -20.52
N GLU A 315 -40.06 14.34 -21.17
CA GLU A 315 -40.83 15.58 -20.98
C GLU A 315 -42.19 15.50 -21.69
N ILE A 316 -42.23 14.92 -22.90
CA ILE A 316 -43.48 14.62 -23.62
C ILE A 316 -44.32 13.61 -22.82
N ARG A 317 -43.67 12.61 -22.22
CA ARG A 317 -44.33 11.60 -21.36
C ARG A 317 -44.96 12.24 -20.12
N ARG A 318 -44.24 13.14 -19.43
CA ARG A 318 -44.78 13.92 -18.30
C ARG A 318 -45.89 14.89 -18.70
N GLN A 319 -45.79 15.56 -19.86
CA GLN A 319 -46.88 16.40 -20.38
C GLN A 319 -48.13 15.58 -20.71
N MET A 320 -47.98 14.42 -21.34
CA MET A 320 -49.10 13.53 -21.65
C MET A 320 -49.75 12.94 -20.39
N GLU A 321 -48.96 12.58 -19.38
CA GLU A 321 -49.44 12.10 -18.07
C GLU A 321 -50.17 13.19 -17.28
N ASN A 322 -49.85 14.47 -17.49
CA ASN A 322 -50.53 15.61 -16.85
C ASN A 322 -51.79 16.08 -17.59
N ASN A 323 -51.98 15.72 -18.86
CA ASN A 323 -53.18 16.08 -19.63
C ASN A 323 -54.43 15.30 -19.18
N THR A 324 -55.59 15.94 -19.14
CA THR A 324 -56.85 15.26 -18.83
C THR A 324 -57.25 14.30 -19.94
N VAL A 325 -58.06 13.27 -19.64
CA VAL A 325 -58.55 12.30 -20.65
C VAL A 325 -59.23 13.02 -21.82
N LYS A 326 -59.96 14.10 -21.55
CA LYS A 326 -60.64 14.91 -22.57
C LYS A 326 -59.64 15.62 -23.51
N GLN A 327 -58.52 16.12 -22.98
CA GLN A 327 -57.45 16.71 -23.78
C GLN A 327 -56.71 15.65 -24.61
N LEU A 328 -56.44 14.48 -24.03
CA LEU A 328 -55.79 13.38 -24.75
C LEU A 328 -56.68 12.84 -25.88
N ARG A 329 -58.00 12.70 -25.68
CA ARG A 329 -58.93 12.32 -26.75
C ARG A 329 -58.98 13.35 -27.88
N ARG A 330 -58.79 14.63 -27.56
CA ARG A 330 -58.69 15.70 -28.56
C ARG A 330 -57.40 15.58 -29.37
N ILE A 331 -56.28 15.30 -28.71
CA ILE A 331 -54.99 15.05 -29.38
C ILE A 331 -55.06 13.78 -30.26
N ALA A 332 -55.70 12.71 -29.78
CA ALA A 332 -55.91 11.50 -30.57
C ALA A 332 -56.80 11.77 -31.81
N LYS A 333 -57.84 12.61 -31.65
CA LYS A 333 -58.72 13.06 -32.74
C LYS A 333 -57.98 13.91 -33.77
N ASP A 334 -57.20 14.89 -33.32
CA ASP A 334 -56.44 15.79 -34.18
C ASP A 334 -55.32 15.05 -34.95
N ARG A 335 -54.88 13.90 -34.44
CA ARG A 335 -53.95 12.96 -35.10
C ARG A 335 -54.64 11.88 -35.94
N GLY A 336 -55.97 11.88 -36.05
CA GLY A 336 -56.73 10.95 -36.89
C GLY A 336 -56.80 9.50 -36.41
N LEU A 337 -56.44 9.22 -35.15
CA LEU A 337 -56.49 7.87 -34.58
C LEU A 337 -57.95 7.45 -34.35
N ARG A 338 -58.30 6.16 -34.43
CA ARG A 338 -59.69 5.65 -34.21
C ARG A 338 -59.77 4.79 -32.94
N GLY A 339 -60.98 4.54 -32.43
CA GLY A 339 -61.20 3.63 -31.29
C GLY A 339 -60.81 4.18 -29.90
N TYR A 340 -60.47 5.47 -29.79
CA TYR A 340 -60.00 6.10 -28.54
C TYR A 340 -61.13 6.54 -27.58
N SER A 341 -62.40 6.39 -27.98
CA SER A 341 -63.57 6.93 -27.30
C SER A 341 -63.75 6.41 -25.88
N ASP A 342 -63.47 5.13 -25.67
CA ASP A 342 -63.71 4.43 -24.40
C ASP A 342 -62.42 4.02 -23.68
N LEU A 343 -61.26 4.36 -24.27
CA LEU A 343 -59.96 4.07 -23.67
C LEU A 343 -59.72 4.88 -22.40
N ARG A 344 -59.00 4.27 -21.45
CA ARG A 344 -58.54 4.93 -20.23
C ARG A 344 -57.29 5.76 -20.51
N LYS A 345 -56.97 6.68 -19.60
CA LYS A 345 -55.90 7.67 -19.78
C LYS A 345 -54.56 7.06 -20.21
N ALA A 346 -54.16 5.95 -19.57
CA ALA A 346 -52.90 5.27 -19.87
C ALA A 346 -52.88 4.64 -21.27
N GLU A 347 -53.99 4.02 -21.69
CA GLU A 347 -54.15 3.41 -23.02
C GLU A 347 -54.19 4.49 -24.12
N LEU A 348 -54.81 5.64 -23.83
CA LEU A 348 -54.81 6.82 -24.71
C LEU A 348 -53.41 7.38 -24.93
N ILE A 349 -52.60 7.49 -23.89
CA ILE A 349 -51.21 7.97 -24.00
C ILE A 349 -50.38 6.99 -24.86
N LYS A 350 -50.56 5.68 -24.66
CA LYS A 350 -49.89 4.65 -25.48
C LYS A 350 -50.32 4.72 -26.95
N LEU A 351 -51.63 4.83 -27.23
CA LEU A 351 -52.18 4.96 -28.58
C LEU A 351 -51.65 6.23 -29.29
N ILE A 352 -51.59 7.36 -28.58
CA ILE A 352 -51.08 8.63 -29.12
C ILE A 352 -49.57 8.56 -29.40
N LYS A 353 -48.82 7.80 -28.60
CA LYS A 353 -47.36 7.68 -28.73
C LYS A 353 -46.95 6.74 -29.86
N TYR A 354 -47.62 5.59 -29.98
CA TYR A 354 -47.18 4.51 -30.87
C TYR A 354 -48.10 4.27 -32.07
N GLY A 355 -49.22 5.01 -32.20
CA GLY A 355 -50.20 4.85 -33.28
C GLY A 355 -51.08 3.60 -33.16
N ARG A 356 -50.67 2.63 -32.35
CA ARG A 356 -51.43 1.46 -31.88
C ARG A 356 -51.20 1.26 -30.38
N VAL A 357 -52.01 0.45 -29.72
CA VAL A 357 -51.67 -0.04 -28.37
C VAL A 357 -50.82 -1.30 -28.57
N PRO A 358 -49.54 -1.33 -28.16
CA PRO A 358 -48.70 -2.53 -28.32
C PRO A 358 -49.21 -3.68 -27.45
N ASP A 359 -49.15 -4.90 -27.97
CA ASP A 359 -49.58 -6.10 -27.26
C ASP A 359 -48.64 -6.43 -26.08
N GLU A 360 -49.12 -7.22 -25.12
CA GLU A 360 -48.43 -7.41 -23.84
C GLU A 360 -47.04 -8.04 -24.00
N GLU A 361 -46.85 -9.02 -24.88
CA GLU A 361 -45.58 -9.74 -25.06
C GLU A 361 -44.42 -8.85 -25.55
N GLU A 362 -44.66 -7.92 -26.49
CA GLU A 362 -43.62 -7.00 -27.01
C GLU A 362 -43.07 -6.06 -25.91
N GLN A 363 -43.90 -5.73 -24.91
CA GLN A 363 -43.48 -4.85 -23.80
C GLN A 363 -42.58 -5.59 -22.78
N GLU A 364 -42.57 -6.92 -22.78
CA GLU A 364 -41.85 -7.72 -21.79
C GLU A 364 -40.41 -8.02 -22.21
N GLU A 365 -40.16 -8.27 -23.50
CA GLU A 365 -38.81 -8.56 -24.02
C GLU A 365 -37.87 -7.36 -23.89
N GLU A 366 -38.33 -6.15 -24.20
CA GLU A 366 -37.50 -4.93 -24.12
C GLU A 366 -37.06 -4.63 -22.67
N TYR A 367 -37.93 -4.92 -21.69
CA TYR A 367 -37.66 -4.74 -20.27
C TYR A 367 -36.70 -5.81 -19.72
N THR A 368 -36.81 -7.05 -20.21
CA THR A 368 -35.96 -8.19 -19.81
C THR A 368 -34.49 -7.97 -20.20
N GLN A 369 -34.24 -7.39 -21.38
CA GLN A 369 -32.88 -7.16 -21.87
C GLN A 369 -32.12 -6.09 -21.07
N LYS A 370 -32.81 -5.01 -20.65
CA LYS A 370 -32.20 -3.84 -19.97
C LYS A 370 -31.84 -4.08 -18.51
N ILE A 371 -32.44 -5.08 -17.85
CA ILE A 371 -32.23 -5.33 -16.41
C ILE A 371 -31.05 -6.29 -16.19
N THR A 372 -30.20 -6.04 -15.19
CA THR A 372 -29.08 -6.94 -14.83
C THR A 372 -29.53 -8.08 -13.91
N VAL A 373 -28.86 -9.25 -13.99
CA VAL A 373 -29.14 -10.42 -13.14
C VAL A 373 -29.06 -10.08 -11.65
N ARG A 374 -28.10 -9.22 -11.27
CA ARG A 374 -27.93 -8.75 -9.90
C ARG A 374 -29.17 -8.02 -9.38
N LEU A 375 -29.77 -7.16 -10.21
CA LEU A 375 -30.99 -6.44 -9.84
C LEU A 375 -32.18 -7.40 -9.72
N LEU A 376 -32.30 -8.39 -10.61
CA LEU A 376 -33.35 -9.42 -10.53
C LEU A 376 -33.22 -10.28 -9.27
N ARG A 377 -32.00 -10.65 -8.87
CA ARG A 377 -31.78 -11.40 -7.61
C ARG A 377 -32.09 -10.57 -6.38
N LEU A 378 -31.82 -9.26 -6.41
CA LEU A 378 -32.21 -8.33 -5.35
C LEU A 378 -33.74 -8.23 -5.26
N MET A 379 -34.41 -8.06 -6.39
CA MET A 379 -35.88 -8.03 -6.46
C MET A 379 -36.49 -9.36 -5.98
N ALA A 380 -35.94 -10.52 -6.38
CA ALA A 380 -36.38 -11.82 -5.89
C ALA A 380 -36.23 -11.96 -4.37
N LYS A 381 -35.15 -11.38 -3.82
CA LYS A 381 -34.87 -11.36 -2.39
C LYS A 381 -35.83 -10.45 -1.62
N GLU A 382 -36.08 -9.25 -2.13
CA GLU A 382 -37.01 -8.28 -1.54
C GLU A 382 -38.45 -8.79 -1.57
N ASN A 383 -38.83 -9.50 -2.63
CA ASN A 383 -40.12 -10.17 -2.76
C ASN A 383 -40.21 -11.51 -1.99
N GLY A 384 -39.16 -11.90 -1.26
CA GLY A 384 -39.17 -13.10 -0.40
C GLY A 384 -39.22 -14.45 -1.13
N LEU A 385 -38.95 -14.48 -2.43
CA LEU A 385 -38.93 -15.70 -3.24
C LEU A 385 -37.76 -16.60 -2.80
N ARG A 386 -37.82 -17.91 -3.02
CA ARG A 386 -36.74 -18.87 -2.67
C ARG A 386 -36.33 -19.66 -3.92
N GLY A 387 -35.18 -20.33 -3.91
CA GLY A 387 -34.69 -21.11 -5.08
C GLY A 387 -34.11 -20.30 -6.25
N TYR A 388 -34.30 -18.98 -6.27
CA TYR A 388 -33.87 -18.08 -7.36
C TYR A 388 -32.35 -17.96 -7.56
N SER A 389 -31.53 -18.42 -6.61
CA SER A 389 -30.08 -18.20 -6.61
C SER A 389 -29.37 -18.87 -7.80
N LYS A 390 -29.97 -19.93 -8.35
CA LYS A 390 -29.39 -20.79 -9.39
C LYS A 390 -30.06 -20.64 -10.77
N LEU A 391 -31.07 -19.76 -10.90
CA LEU A 391 -31.79 -19.54 -12.16
C LEU A 391 -30.99 -18.67 -13.14
N ARG A 392 -31.13 -18.97 -14.43
CA ARG A 392 -30.59 -18.14 -15.54
C ARG A 392 -31.44 -16.87 -15.69
N LYS A 393 -30.88 -15.83 -16.32
CA LYS A 393 -31.49 -14.48 -16.38
C LYS A 393 -32.96 -14.48 -16.85
N ALA A 394 -33.28 -15.24 -17.89
CA ALA A 394 -34.64 -15.31 -18.44
C ALA A 394 -35.62 -15.98 -17.45
N ASP A 395 -35.21 -17.08 -16.82
CA ASP A 395 -36.05 -17.84 -15.87
C ASP A 395 -36.17 -17.10 -14.53
N LEU A 396 -35.11 -16.41 -14.11
CA LEU A 396 -35.10 -15.53 -12.96
C LEU A 396 -36.02 -14.33 -13.17
N PHE A 397 -36.05 -13.78 -14.38
CA PHE A 397 -36.99 -12.74 -14.74
C PHE A 397 -38.44 -13.24 -14.69
N LYS A 398 -38.69 -14.43 -15.24
CA LYS A 398 -40.02 -15.08 -15.16
C LYS A 398 -40.46 -15.36 -13.72
N LEU A 399 -39.55 -15.83 -12.88
CA LEU A 399 -39.81 -16.05 -11.45
C LEU A 399 -40.13 -14.74 -10.72
N VAL A 400 -39.35 -13.67 -10.96
CA VAL A 400 -39.54 -12.37 -10.29
C VAL A 400 -40.82 -11.68 -10.75
N LYS A 401 -41.18 -11.80 -12.03
CA LYS A 401 -42.29 -11.06 -12.62
C LYS A 401 -43.62 -11.79 -12.55
N TYR A 402 -43.64 -13.11 -12.80
CA TYR A 402 -44.89 -13.90 -12.83
C TYR A 402 -44.99 -14.91 -11.68
N GLY A 403 -44.00 -14.98 -10.78
CA GLY A 403 -43.99 -15.95 -9.69
C GLY A 403 -43.82 -17.39 -10.15
N TRP A 404 -43.31 -17.61 -11.37
CA TRP A 404 -43.15 -18.95 -11.95
C TRP A 404 -42.07 -19.76 -11.24
N VAL A 405 -42.43 -20.94 -10.71
CA VAL A 405 -41.53 -21.89 -10.04
C VAL A 405 -41.43 -23.17 -10.91
N PRO A 406 -40.23 -23.67 -11.23
CA PRO A 406 -40.09 -24.93 -11.98
C PRO A 406 -40.61 -26.12 -11.17
N ASP A 407 -41.22 -27.10 -11.84
CA ASP A 407 -41.57 -28.38 -11.23
C ASP A 407 -40.37 -29.34 -11.16
N ASP A 408 -40.51 -30.40 -10.37
CA ASP A 408 -39.41 -31.33 -10.03
C ASP A 408 -38.83 -32.03 -11.27
N GLU A 409 -39.64 -32.35 -12.28
CA GLU A 409 -39.18 -32.94 -13.56
C GLU A 409 -38.37 -31.94 -14.40
N GLN A 410 -38.76 -30.65 -14.42
CA GLN A 410 -38.01 -29.61 -15.11
C GLN A 410 -36.71 -29.26 -14.37
N GLU A 411 -36.67 -29.31 -13.04
CA GLU A 411 -35.44 -29.18 -12.26
C GLU A 411 -34.45 -30.31 -12.57
N GLU A 412 -34.92 -31.55 -12.72
CA GLU A 412 -34.10 -32.72 -13.01
C GLU A 412 -33.55 -32.72 -14.46
N ALA A 413 -34.37 -32.30 -15.43
CA ALA A 413 -33.94 -32.11 -16.82
C ALA A 413 -32.90 -30.97 -16.96
N MET A 414 -33.06 -29.88 -16.20
CA MET A 414 -32.07 -28.79 -16.15
C MET A 414 -30.76 -29.20 -15.46
N MET A 415 -30.81 -30.09 -14.45
CA MET A 415 -29.63 -30.64 -13.79
C MET A 415 -28.85 -31.62 -14.67
N ASN A 416 -29.53 -32.42 -15.49
CA ASN A 416 -28.88 -33.41 -16.37
C ASN A 416 -28.18 -32.78 -17.57
N LYS A 417 -28.69 -31.68 -18.14
CA LYS A 417 -27.99 -30.91 -19.20
C LYS A 417 -26.72 -30.17 -18.71
N LYS A 418 -26.56 -30.03 -17.39
CA LYS A 418 -25.47 -29.28 -16.71
C LYS A 418 -24.18 -30.09 -16.50
N ARG A 419 -24.19 -31.38 -16.83
CA ARG A 419 -23.14 -32.36 -16.44
C ARG A 419 -21.97 -32.51 -17.43
N GLU A 420 -21.97 -31.88 -18.60
CA GLU A 420 -21.08 -32.33 -19.69
C GLU A 420 -19.77 -31.55 -19.96
N LEU A 421 -19.49 -30.35 -19.44
CA LEU A 421 -18.23 -29.65 -19.78
C LEU A 421 -17.65 -28.80 -18.63
N ASP A 422 -16.66 -29.34 -17.92
CA ASP A 422 -15.79 -28.61 -16.96
C ASP A 422 -14.36 -28.52 -17.54
N GLU A 423 -13.81 -27.30 -17.62
CA GLU A 423 -12.50 -27.02 -18.20
C GLU A 423 -11.62 -26.20 -17.23
N TYR A 424 -10.35 -26.55 -17.14
CA TYR A 424 -9.31 -25.67 -16.64
C TYR A 424 -8.98 -24.64 -17.68
N PHE A 425 -8.69 -23.43 -17.23
CA PHE A 425 -8.19 -22.38 -18.08
C PHE A 425 -6.93 -21.75 -17.47
N LYS A 426 -5.92 -21.57 -18.32
CA LYS A 426 -4.71 -20.80 -18.02
C LYS A 426 -4.41 -19.91 -19.22
N SER A 427 -4.25 -18.62 -19.00
CA SER A 427 -3.82 -17.70 -20.04
C SER A 427 -2.31 -17.43 -19.95
N HIS A 428 -1.63 -17.45 -21.08
CA HIS A 428 -0.30 -16.87 -21.25
C HIS A 428 -0.46 -15.61 -22.09
N ASN A 429 -0.06 -14.46 -21.53
CA ASN A 429 -0.01 -13.21 -22.26
C ASN A 429 1.44 -12.94 -22.60
N TRP A 430 1.70 -12.40 -23.78
CA TRP A 430 2.97 -11.75 -24.06
C TRP A 430 2.73 -10.30 -24.42
N CYS A 431 3.40 -9.44 -23.67
CA CYS A 431 3.29 -8.00 -23.80
C CYS A 431 4.61 -7.46 -24.33
N GLU A 432 4.54 -6.59 -25.31
CA GLU A 432 5.70 -5.82 -25.72
C GLU A 432 5.94 -4.71 -24.71
N MET A 433 7.14 -4.72 -24.18
CA MET A 433 7.64 -3.72 -23.26
C MET A 433 8.68 -2.88 -23.99
N ILE A 434 8.61 -1.57 -23.81
CA ILE A 434 9.57 -0.64 -24.39
C ILE A 434 10.42 -0.01 -23.30
N ARG A 435 11.70 0.17 -23.58
CA ARG A 435 12.60 0.96 -22.74
C ARG A 435 13.29 1.99 -23.62
N LYS A 436 13.16 3.27 -23.26
CA LYS A 436 13.81 4.35 -23.98
C LYS A 436 15.19 4.61 -23.37
N ARG A 437 16.25 4.47 -24.18
CA ARG A 437 17.63 4.86 -23.83
C ARG A 437 18.11 5.88 -24.86
N GLY A 438 18.12 7.15 -24.46
CA GLY A 438 18.37 8.26 -25.39
C GLY A 438 17.32 8.31 -26.52
N ASP A 439 17.77 8.35 -27.77
CA ASP A 439 16.91 8.34 -28.96
C ASP A 439 16.53 6.94 -29.46
N LYS A 440 17.06 5.87 -28.84
CA LYS A 440 16.75 4.49 -29.23
C LYS A 440 15.67 3.90 -28.32
N ILE A 441 14.69 3.24 -28.95
CA ILE A 441 13.65 2.46 -28.28
C ILE A 441 14.08 1.00 -28.33
N GLU A 442 14.33 0.41 -27.17
CA GLU A 442 14.56 -1.02 -27.01
C GLU A 442 13.21 -1.70 -26.78
N HIS A 443 13.01 -2.85 -27.42
CA HIS A 443 11.80 -3.66 -27.32
C HIS A 443 12.15 -5.00 -26.64
N THR A 444 11.29 -5.48 -25.75
CA THR A 444 11.39 -6.83 -25.20
C THR A 444 9.99 -7.40 -24.97
N THR A 445 9.85 -8.71 -25.08
CA THR A 445 8.58 -9.40 -24.88
C THR A 445 8.52 -9.98 -23.47
N ALA A 446 7.56 -9.53 -22.67
CA ALA A 446 7.32 -10.03 -21.32
C ALA A 446 6.20 -11.09 -21.33
N TYR A 447 6.53 -12.30 -20.90
CA TYR A 447 5.58 -13.41 -20.78
C TYR A 447 4.95 -13.42 -19.38
N LEU A 448 3.64 -13.20 -19.31
CA LEU A 448 2.86 -13.11 -18.08
C LEU A 448 1.81 -14.22 -18.05
N SER A 449 2.00 -15.19 -17.15
CA SER A 449 1.05 -16.28 -16.95
C SER A 449 0.06 -15.98 -15.83
N THR A 450 -1.22 -16.24 -16.03
CA THR A 450 -2.22 -16.21 -14.97
C THR A 450 -2.20 -17.49 -14.14
N SER A 451 -2.80 -17.44 -12.93
CA SER A 451 -2.99 -18.63 -12.09
C SER A 451 -4.02 -19.55 -12.73
N GLN A 452 -3.79 -20.86 -12.68
CA GLN A 452 -4.75 -21.85 -13.17
C GLN A 452 -6.09 -21.69 -12.45
N LYS A 453 -7.17 -21.54 -13.20
CA LYS A 453 -8.53 -21.41 -12.69
C LYS A 453 -9.40 -22.51 -13.26
N ILE A 454 -10.24 -23.10 -12.41
CA ILE A 454 -11.27 -24.05 -12.83
C ILE A 454 -12.48 -23.23 -13.30
N VAL A 455 -12.93 -23.46 -14.53
CA VAL A 455 -14.11 -22.83 -15.09
C VAL A 455 -15.22 -23.87 -15.12
N PHE A 456 -16.24 -23.66 -14.29
CA PHE A 456 -17.47 -24.43 -14.30
C PHE A 456 -18.48 -23.77 -15.26
N GLN A 457 -19.50 -24.49 -15.73
CA GLN A 457 -20.62 -23.85 -16.45
C GLN A 457 -21.31 -22.73 -15.64
N GLU A 458 -21.22 -22.79 -14.31
CA GLU A 458 -21.78 -21.79 -13.38
C GLU A 458 -20.85 -20.59 -13.13
N THR A 459 -19.61 -20.63 -13.61
CA THR A 459 -18.63 -19.56 -13.41
C THR A 459 -19.06 -18.35 -14.22
N ASP A 460 -19.22 -17.21 -13.53
CA ASP A 460 -19.44 -15.93 -14.17
C ASP A 460 -18.20 -15.57 -14.99
N ARG A 461 -18.33 -15.68 -16.31
CA ARG A 461 -17.22 -15.49 -17.25
C ARG A 461 -16.78 -14.04 -17.32
N GLU A 462 -17.68 -13.11 -17.02
CA GLU A 462 -17.41 -11.68 -17.01
C GLU A 462 -16.63 -11.31 -15.75
N GLU A 463 -17.04 -11.83 -14.59
CA GLU A 463 -16.28 -11.69 -13.33
C GLU A 463 -14.90 -12.37 -13.43
N LEU A 464 -14.82 -13.56 -14.02
CA LEU A 464 -13.55 -14.26 -14.23
C LEU A 464 -12.61 -13.47 -15.16
N TYR A 465 -13.15 -12.85 -16.20
CA TYR A 465 -12.40 -11.99 -17.11
C TYR A 465 -11.87 -10.76 -16.39
N GLU A 466 -12.71 -10.05 -15.62
CA GLU A 466 -12.31 -8.89 -14.82
C GLU A 466 -11.20 -9.24 -13.82
N GLU A 467 -11.31 -10.37 -13.11
CA GLU A 467 -10.27 -10.83 -12.19
C GLU A 467 -8.95 -11.17 -12.91
N CYS A 468 -9.01 -11.75 -14.11
CA CYS A 468 -7.82 -12.06 -14.91
C CYS A 468 -7.14 -10.77 -15.39
N VAL A 469 -7.92 -9.79 -15.83
CA VAL A 469 -7.43 -8.45 -16.22
C VAL A 469 -6.79 -7.75 -15.03
N GLU A 470 -7.42 -7.75 -13.86
CA GLU A 470 -6.87 -7.11 -12.66
C GLU A 470 -5.54 -7.76 -12.22
N LYS A 471 -5.44 -9.10 -12.29
CA LYS A 471 -4.18 -9.82 -12.00
C LYS A 471 -3.10 -9.54 -13.05
N MET A 472 -3.47 -9.40 -14.32
CA MET A 472 -2.55 -9.03 -15.39
C MET A 472 -2.00 -7.62 -15.15
N ILE A 473 -2.88 -6.66 -14.84
CA ILE A 473 -2.51 -5.28 -14.48
C ILE A 473 -1.55 -5.28 -13.28
N LYS A 474 -1.88 -5.99 -12.20
CA LYS A 474 -1.00 -6.12 -11.02
C LYS A 474 0.37 -6.73 -11.36
N SER A 475 0.41 -7.68 -12.29
CA SER A 475 1.66 -8.32 -12.73
C SER A 475 2.50 -7.39 -13.59
N LEU A 476 1.87 -6.60 -14.47
CA LEU A 476 2.50 -5.52 -15.23
C LEU A 476 3.05 -4.43 -14.28
N GLU A 477 2.24 -3.95 -13.34
CA GLU A 477 2.69 -2.98 -12.33
C GLU A 477 3.87 -3.50 -11.51
N LYS A 478 3.84 -4.78 -11.11
CA LYS A 478 4.95 -5.41 -10.40
C LYS A 478 6.21 -5.49 -11.27
N PHE A 479 6.06 -5.79 -12.56
CA PHE A 479 7.17 -5.82 -13.50
C PHE A 479 7.80 -4.43 -13.68
N GLU A 480 6.96 -3.39 -13.83
CA GLU A 480 7.40 -1.99 -13.93
C GLU A 480 8.05 -1.50 -12.63
N ARG A 481 7.52 -1.88 -11.45
CA ARG A 481 8.06 -1.50 -10.12
C ARG A 481 9.40 -2.16 -9.78
N ASN A 482 9.77 -3.28 -10.39
CA ASN A 482 11.02 -3.99 -10.09
C ASN A 482 12.28 -3.38 -10.75
N GLY A 483 12.20 -2.11 -11.19
CA GLY A 483 13.39 -1.25 -11.37
C GLY A 483 14.24 -1.50 -12.61
N SER A 484 13.67 -2.09 -13.67
CA SER A 484 14.39 -2.40 -14.93
C SER A 484 14.21 -1.37 -16.05
N GLY A 485 13.33 -0.37 -15.85
CA GLY A 485 13.09 0.75 -16.79
C GLY A 485 12.15 0.43 -17.96
N TRP A 486 11.58 -0.78 -17.99
CA TRP A 486 10.62 -1.21 -19.01
C TRP A 486 9.23 -0.65 -18.73
N LYS A 487 8.59 -0.07 -19.76
CA LYS A 487 7.20 0.37 -19.74
C LYS A 487 6.36 -0.49 -20.65
N PHE A 488 5.14 -0.77 -20.25
CA PHE A 488 4.18 -1.45 -21.11
C PHE A 488 3.92 -0.63 -22.38
N HIS A 489 4.02 -1.26 -23.55
CA HIS A 489 3.69 -0.63 -24.83
C HIS A 489 2.35 -1.14 -25.38
N ARG A 490 2.24 -2.45 -25.61
CA ARG A 490 1.02 -3.10 -26.09
C ARG A 490 1.02 -4.59 -25.74
N VAL A 491 -0.16 -5.20 -25.79
CA VAL A 491 -0.29 -6.67 -25.75
C VAL A 491 0.00 -7.19 -27.17
N GLU A 492 0.99 -8.09 -27.30
CA GLU A 492 1.29 -8.73 -28.58
C GLU A 492 0.41 -9.95 -28.83
N GLY A 493 0.01 -10.66 -27.77
CA GLY A 493 -0.93 -11.75 -27.91
C GLY A 493 -1.30 -12.44 -26.59
N LEU A 494 -2.32 -13.29 -26.70
CA LEU A 494 -2.98 -14.00 -25.62
C LEU A 494 -3.18 -15.46 -26.06
N ASP A 495 -2.48 -16.39 -25.40
CA ASP A 495 -2.73 -17.82 -25.53
C ASP A 495 -3.61 -18.30 -24.40
N LEU A 496 -4.70 -18.97 -24.76
CA LEU A 496 -5.66 -19.54 -23.83
C LEU A 496 -5.55 -21.06 -23.84
N HIS A 497 -4.95 -21.62 -22.80
CA HIS A 497 -4.88 -23.06 -22.62
C HIS A 497 -6.08 -23.53 -21.83
N MET A 498 -6.96 -24.24 -22.53
CA MET A 498 -8.07 -24.94 -21.92
C MET A 498 -7.75 -26.43 -21.83
N VAL A 499 -7.87 -27.02 -20.64
CA VAL A 499 -7.61 -28.45 -20.40
C VAL A 499 -8.82 -29.02 -19.67
N LYS A 500 -9.37 -30.13 -20.13
CA LYS A 500 -10.51 -30.78 -19.46
C LYS A 500 -10.21 -31.03 -17.99
N TYR A 501 -11.01 -30.47 -17.08
CA TYR A 501 -10.80 -30.62 -15.65
C TYR A 501 -11.40 -31.95 -15.17
N THR A 502 -10.55 -32.85 -14.69
CA THR A 502 -10.97 -34.08 -14.00
C THR A 502 -10.60 -33.94 -12.52
N PRO A 503 -11.56 -33.69 -11.60
CA PRO A 503 -11.27 -33.45 -10.19
C PRO A 503 -10.60 -34.64 -9.49
N LEU A 504 -9.77 -34.35 -8.47
CA LEU A 504 -9.11 -35.36 -7.63
C LEU A 504 -10.14 -36.06 -6.73
N LYS A 505 -10.64 -37.22 -7.17
CA LYS A 505 -11.73 -37.97 -6.53
C LYS A 505 -11.21 -39.18 -5.77
N GLY A 506 -11.52 -39.26 -4.47
CA GLY A 506 -11.22 -40.43 -3.65
C GLY A 506 -12.28 -41.52 -3.83
N SER A 507 -12.04 -42.51 -4.68
CA SER A 507 -13.04 -43.52 -5.08
C SER A 507 -13.05 -44.76 -4.15
N SER A 508 -12.78 -45.93 -4.72
CA SER A 508 -12.69 -47.24 -4.08
C SER A 508 -11.34 -47.49 -3.39
N TYR A 509 -11.28 -48.58 -2.63
CA TYR A 509 -10.09 -49.06 -1.93
C TYR A 509 -8.83 -49.11 -2.82
N ILE A 510 -7.74 -48.52 -2.31
CA ILE A 510 -6.38 -48.68 -2.85
C ILE A 510 -5.54 -49.40 -1.80
N LYS A 511 -4.76 -50.40 -2.22
CA LYS A 511 -3.89 -51.14 -1.31
C LYS A 511 -2.76 -50.22 -0.82
N LEU A 512 -2.62 -50.08 0.50
CA LEU A 512 -1.52 -49.31 1.09
C LEU A 512 -0.15 -49.86 0.65
N PRO A 513 0.81 -48.98 0.32
CA PRO A 513 2.20 -49.36 0.13
C PRO A 513 2.76 -50.13 1.34
N LYS A 514 3.52 -51.19 1.08
CA LYS A 514 4.04 -52.12 2.12
C LYS A 514 4.74 -51.39 3.27
N HIS A 515 5.60 -50.42 2.95
CA HIS A 515 6.34 -49.64 3.93
C HIS A 515 5.46 -48.78 4.87
N LEU A 516 4.25 -48.40 4.46
CA LEU A 516 3.27 -47.70 5.29
C LEU A 516 2.39 -48.69 6.07
N ALA A 517 2.01 -49.81 5.46
CA ALA A 517 1.25 -50.87 6.10
C ALA A 517 2.02 -51.47 7.31
N ASP A 518 3.32 -51.71 7.14
CA ASP A 518 4.21 -52.28 8.17
C ASP A 518 4.29 -51.41 9.42
N LYS A 519 4.13 -50.09 9.29
CA LYS A 519 4.12 -49.15 10.43
C LYS A 519 2.92 -49.39 11.35
N LYS A 520 1.86 -50.09 10.92
CA LYS A 520 0.61 -50.34 11.65
C LYS A 520 0.00 -49.06 12.25
N ALA A 521 0.21 -47.93 11.58
CA ALA A 521 -0.18 -46.58 12.02
C ALA A 521 -1.41 -46.03 11.28
N ILE A 522 -1.83 -46.72 10.22
CA ILE A 522 -2.92 -46.32 9.32
C ILE A 522 -3.99 -47.42 9.34
N ILE A 523 -5.27 -47.04 9.25
CA ILE A 523 -6.40 -47.92 8.96
C ILE A 523 -6.85 -47.61 7.54
N ASN A 524 -6.74 -48.60 6.66
CA ASN A 524 -7.20 -48.52 5.29
C ASN A 524 -8.61 -49.09 5.22
N MET A 525 -9.62 -48.29 4.88
CA MET A 525 -11.01 -48.76 4.88
C MET A 525 -11.29 -49.53 3.60
N GLU A 526 -11.67 -50.80 3.70
CA GLU A 526 -12.01 -51.65 2.56
C GLU A 526 -13.41 -51.29 2.05
N ASN A 527 -13.48 -50.33 1.12
CA ASN A 527 -14.73 -49.83 0.55
C ASN A 527 -14.83 -50.12 -0.96
N GLU A 528 -16.03 -50.51 -1.39
CA GLU A 528 -16.39 -50.71 -2.81
C GLU A 528 -17.09 -49.47 -3.40
N ASP A 529 -17.52 -48.54 -2.54
CA ASP A 529 -18.15 -47.27 -2.89
C ASP A 529 -17.14 -46.11 -3.04
N ASP A 530 -17.63 -44.90 -3.31
CA ASP A 530 -16.82 -43.67 -3.37
C ASP A 530 -16.79 -42.89 -2.03
N GLU A 531 -17.14 -43.56 -0.92
CA GLU A 531 -17.34 -42.93 0.39
C GLU A 531 -16.14 -43.14 1.35
N CYS A 532 -14.93 -43.41 0.85
CA CYS A 532 -13.75 -43.70 1.70
C CYS A 532 -13.48 -42.64 2.79
N PHE A 533 -13.74 -41.36 2.50
CA PHE A 533 -13.68 -40.27 3.49
C PHE A 533 -14.67 -40.46 4.64
N LYS A 534 -15.93 -40.78 4.31
CA LYS A 534 -17.01 -41.03 5.28
C LYS A 534 -16.60 -42.14 6.23
N TRP A 535 -16.15 -43.27 5.68
CA TRP A 535 -15.76 -44.43 6.45
C TRP A 535 -14.55 -44.16 7.35
N CYS A 536 -13.56 -43.41 6.87
CA CYS A 536 -12.41 -43.00 7.68
C CYS A 536 -12.81 -42.12 8.86
N VAL A 537 -13.64 -41.11 8.61
CA VAL A 537 -14.13 -40.19 9.66
C VAL A 537 -14.99 -40.94 10.67
N THR A 538 -15.96 -41.74 10.22
CA THR A 538 -16.82 -42.54 11.12
C THR A 538 -16.00 -43.52 11.96
N ARG A 539 -14.98 -44.17 11.37
CA ARG A 539 -14.10 -45.09 12.09
C ARG A 539 -13.22 -44.38 13.12
N ALA A 540 -12.83 -43.12 12.89
CA ALA A 540 -12.07 -42.33 13.86
C ALA A 540 -12.85 -42.12 15.17
N PHE A 541 -14.18 -41.94 15.09
CA PHE A 541 -15.06 -41.84 16.26
C PHE A 541 -15.41 -43.19 16.88
N ASN A 542 -15.40 -44.26 16.09
CA ASN A 542 -15.83 -45.59 16.50
C ASN A 542 -14.69 -46.61 16.30
N PRO A 543 -13.58 -46.48 17.06
CA PRO A 543 -12.44 -47.37 16.93
C PRO A 543 -12.81 -48.79 17.36
N VAL A 544 -12.36 -49.79 16.60
CA VAL A 544 -12.51 -51.21 16.92
C VAL A 544 -11.15 -51.88 16.88
N GLN A 545 -10.93 -52.87 17.75
CA GLN A 545 -9.66 -53.59 17.80
C GLN A 545 -9.59 -54.72 16.76
N SER A 546 -10.69 -55.43 16.52
CA SER A 546 -10.79 -56.52 15.57
C SER A 546 -11.28 -56.02 14.20
N HIS A 547 -10.56 -56.37 13.13
CA HIS A 547 -10.89 -56.06 11.73
C HIS A 547 -11.31 -54.60 11.46
N PRO A 548 -10.49 -53.60 11.82
CA PRO A 548 -10.86 -52.18 11.75
C PRO A 548 -11.11 -51.64 10.33
N SER A 549 -10.59 -52.32 9.30
CA SER A 549 -10.77 -51.96 7.89
C SER A 549 -12.17 -52.26 7.35
N ARG A 550 -12.93 -53.16 7.99
CA ARG A 550 -14.24 -53.62 7.50
C ARG A 550 -15.35 -52.59 7.75
N ILE A 551 -16.23 -52.41 6.76
CA ILE A 551 -17.46 -51.61 6.87
C ILE A 551 -18.60 -52.52 7.31
N THR A 552 -18.90 -52.50 8.62
CA THR A 552 -19.97 -53.32 9.20
C THR A 552 -21.32 -52.60 9.17
N LYS A 553 -22.43 -53.35 9.31
CA LYS A 553 -23.77 -52.76 9.49
C LYS A 553 -23.83 -51.77 10.68
N ILE A 554 -23.05 -52.04 11.73
CA ILE A 554 -22.92 -51.15 12.90
C ILE A 554 -22.20 -49.85 12.52
N LEU A 555 -21.11 -49.91 11.75
CA LEU A 555 -20.41 -48.71 11.29
C LEU A 555 -21.30 -47.84 10.39
N ARG A 556 -22.13 -48.46 9.53
CA ARG A 556 -23.11 -47.76 8.70
C ARG A 556 -24.12 -46.97 9.55
N LYS A 557 -24.71 -47.61 10.57
CA LYS A 557 -25.59 -46.92 11.54
C LYS A 557 -24.86 -45.83 12.34
N GLN A 558 -23.58 -46.02 12.66
CA GLN A 558 -22.79 -45.01 13.34
C GLN A 558 -22.48 -43.80 12.45
N ALA A 559 -22.43 -43.98 11.12
CA ALA A 559 -22.20 -42.89 10.18
C ALA A 559 -23.38 -41.91 10.14
N GLU A 560 -24.60 -42.38 10.39
CA GLU A 560 -25.83 -41.55 10.48
C GLU A 560 -25.78 -40.52 11.63
N LYS A 561 -24.88 -40.70 12.61
CA LYS A 561 -24.67 -39.73 13.69
C LYS A 561 -23.95 -38.45 13.26
N LEU A 562 -23.37 -38.44 12.07
CA LEU A 562 -22.67 -37.30 11.49
C LEU A 562 -23.55 -36.65 10.42
N VAL A 563 -23.46 -35.33 10.29
CA VAL A 563 -24.26 -34.59 9.31
C VAL A 563 -23.55 -34.63 7.97
N TRP A 564 -24.20 -35.26 6.98
CA TRP A 564 -23.70 -35.42 5.61
C TRP A 564 -24.51 -34.65 4.56
N ASP A 565 -25.52 -33.90 4.98
CA ASP A 565 -26.41 -33.17 4.07
C ASP A 565 -25.62 -32.19 3.19
N GLU A 566 -25.91 -32.16 1.89
CA GLU A 566 -25.20 -31.37 0.86
C GLU A 566 -23.73 -31.78 0.59
N ILE A 567 -23.23 -32.85 1.21
CA ILE A 567 -21.89 -33.39 0.92
C ILE A 567 -21.97 -34.37 -0.26
N LYS A 568 -21.22 -34.07 -1.33
CA LYS A 568 -21.07 -34.97 -2.48
C LYS A 568 -19.86 -35.88 -2.29
N PHE A 569 -20.06 -37.17 -2.49
CA PHE A 569 -18.99 -38.16 -2.62
C PHE A 569 -18.72 -38.44 -4.10
N PRO A 570 -17.46 -38.73 -4.48
CA PRO A 570 -16.24 -38.79 -3.65
C PRO A 570 -15.77 -37.42 -3.12
N MET A 571 -15.30 -37.40 -1.87
CA MET A 571 -14.94 -36.16 -1.16
C MET A 571 -13.64 -35.52 -1.67
N GLU A 572 -13.70 -34.26 -2.11
CA GLU A 572 -12.51 -33.48 -2.50
C GLU A 572 -11.85 -32.80 -1.29
N VAL A 573 -10.51 -32.71 -1.28
CA VAL A 573 -9.74 -32.04 -0.20
C VAL A 573 -10.18 -30.59 0.02
N LYS A 574 -10.44 -29.86 -1.07
CA LYS A 574 -10.95 -28.48 -1.02
C LYS A 574 -12.32 -28.40 -0.38
N SER A 575 -13.16 -29.42 -0.52
CA SER A 575 -14.56 -29.45 -0.06
C SER A 575 -14.72 -29.88 1.40
N ILE A 576 -13.68 -30.39 2.06
CA ILE A 576 -13.72 -30.81 3.47
C ILE A 576 -14.09 -29.63 4.41
N HIS A 577 -13.93 -28.36 4.02
CA HIS A 577 -14.36 -27.21 4.84
C HIS A 577 -15.88 -27.19 5.03
N ARG A 578 -16.64 -27.71 4.05
CA ARG A 578 -18.10 -27.85 4.15
C ARG A 578 -18.46 -28.90 5.20
N PHE A 579 -17.78 -30.04 5.18
CA PHE A 579 -17.93 -31.09 6.19
C PHE A 579 -17.63 -30.56 7.61
N GLU A 580 -16.52 -29.84 7.80
CA GLU A 580 -16.18 -29.28 9.11
C GLU A 580 -17.16 -28.18 9.54
N LYS A 581 -17.85 -27.49 8.61
CA LYS A 581 -18.87 -26.47 8.92
C LYS A 581 -20.17 -27.12 9.40
N LEU A 582 -20.55 -28.25 8.80
CA LEU A 582 -21.70 -29.05 9.22
C LEU A 582 -21.43 -29.79 10.53
N ASN A 583 -20.17 -30.16 10.77
CA ASN A 583 -19.72 -30.88 11.96
C ASN A 583 -18.64 -30.04 12.70
N PRO A 584 -19.06 -28.99 13.42
CA PRO A 584 -18.15 -27.98 13.98
C PRO A 584 -17.17 -28.51 15.03
N GLU A 585 -17.50 -29.64 15.66
CA GLU A 585 -16.69 -30.32 16.67
C GLU A 585 -15.59 -31.23 16.09
N ILE A 586 -15.35 -31.15 14.77
CA ILE A 586 -14.41 -32.01 14.04
C ILE A 586 -13.45 -31.15 13.22
N GLY A 587 -12.14 -31.34 13.43
CA GLY A 587 -11.09 -30.84 12.56
C GLY A 587 -10.50 -31.98 11.73
N VAL A 588 -10.33 -31.79 10.43
CA VAL A 588 -9.76 -32.81 9.54
C VAL A 588 -8.49 -32.30 8.89
N ASN A 589 -7.39 -33.01 9.15
CA ASN A 589 -6.11 -32.81 8.48
C ASN A 589 -5.94 -33.86 7.40
N VAL A 590 -5.41 -33.45 6.25
CA VAL A 590 -5.09 -34.35 5.14
C VAL A 590 -3.60 -34.23 4.85
N TYR A 591 -2.93 -35.36 4.87
CA TYR A 591 -1.52 -35.50 4.52
C TYR A 591 -1.38 -36.34 3.27
N MET A 592 -0.26 -36.18 2.58
CA MET A 592 0.15 -36.99 1.44
C MET A 592 1.56 -37.50 1.66
N TYR A 593 1.88 -38.64 1.05
CA TYR A 593 3.20 -39.27 1.20
C TYR A 593 3.99 -39.17 -0.11
N GLU A 594 4.68 -38.04 -0.29
CA GLU A 594 5.57 -37.77 -1.42
C GLU A 594 6.96 -37.42 -0.87
N ASN A 595 7.94 -38.32 -1.02
CA ASN A 595 9.29 -38.14 -0.45
C ASN A 595 9.27 -37.85 1.08
N GLY A 596 8.34 -38.51 1.77
CA GLY A 596 8.00 -38.33 3.18
C GLY A 596 6.58 -37.80 3.37
N LEU A 597 6.09 -37.79 4.62
CA LEU A 597 4.78 -37.22 4.93
C LEU A 597 4.82 -35.68 4.78
N ASN A 598 3.84 -35.12 4.06
CA ASN A 598 3.66 -33.67 3.86
C ASN A 598 2.20 -33.26 4.14
N PRO A 599 1.95 -32.09 4.75
CA PRO A 599 0.61 -31.56 4.94
C PRO A 599 0.03 -31.05 3.60
N LEU A 600 -1.13 -31.56 3.18
CA LEU A 600 -1.91 -30.98 2.07
C LEU A 600 -2.92 -29.97 2.59
N ARG A 601 -3.49 -30.24 3.76
CA ARG A 601 -4.48 -29.42 4.43
C ARG A 601 -4.38 -29.68 5.92
N VAL A 602 -4.28 -28.61 6.70
CA VAL A 602 -4.37 -28.69 8.16
C VAL A 602 -5.51 -27.77 8.59
N SER A 603 -6.40 -28.30 9.44
CA SER A 603 -7.54 -27.55 9.95
C SER A 603 -7.07 -26.34 10.77
N SER A 604 -7.72 -25.21 10.59
CA SER A 604 -7.46 -23.98 11.36
C SER A 604 -7.94 -24.10 12.82
N LYS A 605 -8.68 -25.15 13.17
CA LYS A 605 -9.21 -25.42 14.52
C LYS A 605 -8.19 -26.01 15.49
N GLY A 606 -7.02 -25.38 15.62
CA GLY A 606 -5.84 -25.98 16.25
C GLY A 606 -5.95 -26.43 17.73
N SER A 607 -7.07 -26.24 18.43
CA SER A 607 -7.14 -26.55 19.87
C SER A 607 -8.53 -26.90 20.44
N SER A 608 -9.54 -27.21 19.63
CA SER A 608 -10.89 -27.50 20.17
C SER A 608 -11.58 -28.65 19.44
N ARG A 609 -11.61 -29.79 20.16
CA ARG A 609 -12.49 -30.96 20.03
C ARG A 609 -12.29 -31.78 18.72
N THR A 610 -11.85 -33.02 18.92
CA THR A 610 -11.52 -34.10 17.95
C THR A 610 -10.87 -33.73 16.60
N ILE A 611 -9.55 -33.94 16.53
CA ILE A 611 -8.77 -33.84 15.29
C ILE A 611 -8.64 -35.23 14.64
N ILE A 612 -9.00 -35.33 13.36
CA ILE A 612 -8.86 -36.52 12.53
C ILE A 612 -7.73 -36.28 11.53
N ASP A 613 -6.72 -37.14 11.59
CA ASP A 613 -5.61 -37.12 10.65
C ASP A 613 -5.87 -38.17 9.55
N LEU A 614 -5.95 -37.73 8.29
CA LEU A 614 -6.17 -38.59 7.12
C LEU A 614 -4.93 -38.60 6.22
N LEU A 615 -4.64 -39.74 5.62
CA LEU A 615 -3.65 -39.90 4.57
C LEU A 615 -4.38 -40.06 3.24
N LEU A 616 -4.05 -39.24 2.25
CA LEU A 616 -4.50 -39.42 0.88
C LEU A 616 -3.44 -40.21 0.11
N ILE A 617 -3.82 -41.37 -0.41
CA ILE A 617 -2.98 -42.18 -1.30
C ILE A 617 -3.56 -42.14 -2.72
N GLU A 618 -2.69 -42.35 -3.71
CA GLU A 618 -3.06 -42.36 -5.13
C GLU A 618 -2.45 -43.58 -5.84
N ASP A 619 -3.18 -44.11 -6.81
CA ASP A 619 -2.79 -45.19 -7.71
C ASP A 619 -3.42 -44.94 -9.08
N GLY A 620 -2.62 -44.41 -10.01
CA GLY A 620 -3.11 -43.86 -11.28
C GLY A 620 -4.10 -42.70 -11.06
N ASP A 621 -5.27 -42.77 -11.70
CA ASP A 621 -6.33 -41.77 -11.56
C ASP A 621 -7.19 -41.96 -10.29
N LYS A 622 -7.01 -43.08 -9.58
CA LYS A 622 -7.76 -43.38 -8.36
C LYS A 622 -7.05 -42.81 -7.14
N ARG A 623 -7.83 -42.27 -6.22
CA ARG A 623 -7.35 -41.80 -4.92
C ARG A 623 -8.16 -42.45 -3.80
N HIS A 624 -7.59 -42.54 -2.61
CA HIS A 624 -8.25 -43.16 -1.47
C HIS A 624 -7.81 -42.49 -0.16
N TYR A 625 -8.77 -42.16 0.71
CA TYR A 625 -8.46 -41.69 2.06
C TYR A 625 -8.24 -42.88 2.99
N CYS A 626 -7.16 -42.84 3.75
CA CYS A 626 -6.90 -43.74 4.86
C CYS A 626 -6.88 -42.97 6.18
N LEU A 627 -7.30 -43.60 7.26
CA LEU A 627 -7.28 -42.98 8.59
C LEU A 627 -5.91 -43.15 9.25
N ILE A 628 -5.24 -42.05 9.62
CA ILE A 628 -4.01 -42.07 10.41
C ILE A 628 -4.40 -42.18 11.89
N LYS A 629 -4.37 -43.39 12.44
CA LYS A 629 -4.67 -43.62 13.87
C LYS A 629 -3.53 -43.22 14.81
N ASN A 630 -2.30 -43.12 14.30
CA ASN A 630 -1.15 -42.70 15.12
C ASN A 630 -0.07 -42.00 14.27
N LEU A 631 -0.15 -40.66 14.21
CA LEU A 631 0.80 -39.83 13.47
C LEU A 631 2.24 -40.01 13.96
N SER A 632 2.45 -40.12 15.28
CA SER A 632 3.78 -40.31 15.86
C SER A 632 4.45 -41.60 15.39
N ARG A 633 3.70 -42.70 15.36
CA ARG A 633 4.17 -43.98 14.83
C ARG A 633 4.42 -43.95 13.33
N LEU A 634 3.67 -43.13 12.58
CA LEU A 634 3.82 -43.00 11.13
C LEU A 634 5.14 -42.34 10.73
N VAL A 635 5.61 -41.33 11.46
CA VAL A 635 6.81 -40.55 11.09
C VAL A 635 8.02 -40.79 12.00
N SER A 636 7.87 -41.54 13.10
CA SER A 636 8.95 -41.72 14.09
C SER A 636 10.23 -42.29 13.50
N SER A 637 10.15 -43.26 12.58
CA SER A 637 11.31 -43.88 11.94
C SER A 637 12.08 -42.91 11.02
N GLU A 638 11.40 -41.92 10.44
CA GLU A 638 12.00 -40.90 9.57
C GLU A 638 12.70 -39.79 10.38
N LEU A 639 12.23 -39.53 11.60
CA LEU A 639 12.67 -38.38 12.39
C LEU A 639 13.85 -38.68 13.33
N SER A 640 13.99 -39.90 13.83
CA SER A 640 15.13 -40.28 14.69
C SER A 640 15.14 -41.77 15.02
N LYS A 641 16.34 -42.34 15.18
CA LYS A 641 16.58 -43.76 15.54
C LYS A 641 16.20 -44.11 16.99
N LYS A 642 15.91 -43.13 17.86
CA LYS A 642 15.56 -43.35 19.27
C LYS A 642 14.09 -43.78 19.42
N LYS A 643 13.83 -44.81 20.25
CA LYS A 643 12.51 -45.44 20.47
C LYS A 643 11.54 -44.65 21.39
N ALA A 644 11.83 -43.39 21.71
CA ALA A 644 10.99 -42.57 22.59
C ALA A 644 9.75 -42.01 21.87
N LYS A 645 8.67 -41.74 22.63
CA LYS A 645 7.46 -41.06 22.11
C LYS A 645 7.83 -39.65 21.64
N LYS A 646 7.45 -39.31 20.40
CA LYS A 646 7.71 -38.00 19.79
C LYS A 646 6.42 -37.20 19.72
N TYR A 647 6.50 -35.93 20.11
CA TYR A 647 5.40 -34.97 20.01
C TYR A 647 5.57 -34.21 18.70
N ILE A 648 4.62 -34.32 17.77
CA ILE A 648 4.77 -33.80 16.40
C ILE A 648 3.77 -32.69 16.16
N CYS A 649 4.25 -31.59 15.59
CA CYS A 649 3.40 -30.50 15.12
C CYS A 649 2.69 -30.94 13.84
N ARG A 650 1.36 -30.84 13.81
CA ARG A 650 0.54 -31.24 12.65
C ARG A 650 0.67 -30.30 11.45
N ARG A 651 1.13 -29.06 11.68
CA ARG A 651 1.35 -28.05 10.63
C ARG A 651 2.71 -28.22 9.96
N CYS A 652 3.79 -28.17 10.73
CA CYS A 652 5.15 -28.21 10.17
C CYS A 652 5.84 -29.57 10.21
N LEU A 653 5.21 -30.58 10.85
CA LEU A 653 5.75 -31.93 11.03
C LEU A 653 7.09 -32.02 11.77
N ASN A 654 7.52 -30.94 12.44
CA ASN A 654 8.65 -30.98 13.39
C ASN A 654 8.30 -31.77 14.65
N TYR A 655 9.31 -32.39 15.26
CA TYR A 655 9.16 -33.15 16.51
C TYR A 655 9.79 -32.46 17.70
N PHE A 656 9.21 -32.72 18.86
CA PHE A 656 9.61 -32.18 20.14
C PHE A 656 9.71 -33.32 21.17
N GLY A 657 10.60 -33.12 22.15
CA GLY A 657 10.82 -34.10 23.23
C GLY A 657 9.70 -34.14 24.27
N SER A 658 8.85 -33.11 24.33
CA SER A 658 7.73 -33.02 25.28
C SER A 658 6.53 -32.28 24.68
N GLN A 659 5.34 -32.50 25.25
CA GLN A 659 4.11 -31.80 24.86
C GLN A 659 4.26 -30.28 25.07
N ARG A 660 4.87 -29.84 26.18
CA ARG A 660 5.07 -28.42 26.49
C ARG A 660 5.82 -27.67 25.38
N LEU A 661 6.89 -28.26 24.84
CA LEU A 661 7.68 -27.65 23.76
C LEU A 661 6.88 -27.56 22.45
N LEU A 662 6.07 -28.58 22.17
CA LEU A 662 5.16 -28.55 21.02
C LEU A 662 4.11 -27.44 21.18
N ASP A 663 3.56 -27.25 22.38
CA ASP A 663 2.55 -26.22 22.64
C ASP A 663 3.14 -24.81 22.42
N THR A 664 4.33 -24.53 22.97
CA THR A 664 5.04 -23.26 22.73
C THR A 664 5.36 -23.04 21.25
N HIS A 665 5.81 -24.07 20.52
CA HIS A 665 6.03 -23.95 19.09
C HIS A 665 4.72 -23.72 18.31
N SER A 666 3.63 -24.36 18.73
CA SER A 666 2.34 -24.28 18.04
C SER A 666 1.74 -22.87 18.10
N GLU A 667 2.01 -22.09 19.14
CA GLU A 667 1.59 -20.68 19.23
C GLU A 667 2.21 -19.83 18.11
N LEU A 668 3.50 -20.05 17.80
CA LEU A 668 4.21 -19.31 16.75
C LEU A 668 3.93 -19.88 15.34
N CYS A 669 3.81 -21.20 15.23
CA CYS A 669 3.62 -21.89 13.96
C CYS A 669 2.22 -21.67 13.34
N GLN A 670 1.22 -21.28 14.13
CA GLN A 670 -0.13 -21.04 13.65
C GLN A 670 -0.26 -19.85 12.69
N ASP A 671 0.64 -18.87 12.79
CA ASP A 671 0.64 -17.64 11.99
C ASP A 671 1.30 -17.81 10.61
N HIS A 672 1.87 -18.99 10.34
CA HIS A 672 2.59 -19.31 9.10
C HIS A 672 1.88 -20.43 8.30
N GLU A 673 2.13 -20.53 6.99
CA GLU A 673 1.58 -21.60 6.16
C GLU A 673 1.98 -22.99 6.68
N ALA A 674 1.09 -23.98 6.56
CA ALA A 674 1.37 -25.34 7.01
C ALA A 674 2.33 -26.03 6.02
N VAL A 675 3.63 -25.97 6.31
CA VAL A 675 4.68 -26.54 5.47
C VAL A 675 5.70 -27.32 6.29
N ARG A 676 6.16 -28.46 5.77
CA ARG A 676 7.27 -29.21 6.36
C ARG A 676 8.60 -28.54 6.01
N GLU A 677 9.12 -27.72 6.91
CA GLU A 677 10.45 -27.12 6.77
C GLU A 677 11.54 -28.18 6.95
N LYS A 678 12.33 -28.42 5.90
CA LYS A 678 13.53 -29.27 5.99
C LYS A 678 14.73 -28.39 6.31
N MET A 679 15.19 -28.45 7.55
CA MET A 679 16.47 -27.85 7.90
C MET A 679 17.59 -28.49 7.07
N PRO A 680 18.60 -27.71 6.64
CA PRO A 680 19.78 -28.29 6.01
C PRO A 680 20.42 -29.31 6.96
N LYS A 681 21.11 -30.31 6.40
CA LYS A 681 21.79 -31.33 7.20
C LYS A 681 22.80 -30.66 8.14
N ALA A 682 23.10 -31.29 9.28
CA ALA A 682 24.24 -30.89 10.08
C ALA A 682 25.48 -30.76 9.17
N ASP A 683 26.30 -29.73 9.42
CA ASP A 683 27.50 -29.39 8.64
C ASP A 683 27.25 -28.89 7.20
N THR A 684 26.02 -28.48 6.87
CA THR A 684 25.77 -27.77 5.61
C THR A 684 26.31 -26.34 5.70
N LEU A 685 27.39 -26.06 4.97
CA LEU A 685 28.03 -24.74 4.94
C LEU A 685 27.40 -23.85 3.86
N LEU A 686 27.12 -22.60 4.22
CA LEU A 686 26.77 -21.54 3.26
C LEU A 686 28.02 -20.73 2.95
N SER A 687 28.50 -20.80 1.71
CA SER A 687 29.62 -19.98 1.25
C SER A 687 29.14 -18.72 0.55
N PHE A 688 29.77 -17.58 0.88
CA PHE A 688 29.58 -16.36 0.10
C PHE A 688 30.23 -16.51 -1.28
N LYS A 689 29.44 -16.44 -2.36
CA LYS A 689 29.91 -16.69 -3.75
C LYS A 689 30.37 -15.45 -4.50
N ASN A 690 29.90 -14.26 -4.12
CA ASN A 690 30.16 -13.01 -4.86
C ASN A 690 31.44 -12.30 -4.41
N HIS A 691 32.57 -13.01 -4.43
CA HIS A 691 33.85 -12.54 -3.86
C HIS A 691 34.32 -11.17 -4.38
N HIS A 692 34.00 -10.81 -5.62
CA HIS A 692 34.25 -9.48 -6.18
C HIS A 692 33.62 -8.33 -5.39
N LYS A 693 32.49 -8.56 -4.71
CA LYS A 693 31.83 -7.55 -3.84
C LYS A 693 32.55 -7.33 -2.51
N LYS A 694 33.61 -8.09 -2.22
CA LYS A 694 34.49 -7.84 -1.06
C LYS A 694 35.47 -6.70 -1.31
N MET A 695 35.58 -6.22 -2.55
CA MET A 695 36.49 -5.14 -2.90
C MET A 695 36.15 -3.87 -2.14
N ASP A 696 37.17 -3.27 -1.54
CA ASP A 696 37.06 -1.98 -0.90
C ASP A 696 36.83 -0.91 -1.95
N MET A 697 35.81 -0.10 -1.73
CA MET A 697 35.56 1.02 -2.61
C MET A 697 36.75 2.00 -2.51
N PRO A 698 37.44 2.31 -3.61
CA PRO A 698 38.65 3.13 -3.59
C PRO A 698 38.35 4.54 -3.08
N PHE A 699 37.24 5.12 -3.54
CA PHE A 699 36.73 6.41 -3.12
C PHE A 699 35.27 6.29 -2.70
N VAL A 700 34.90 6.97 -1.62
CA VAL A 700 33.51 7.13 -1.16
C VAL A 700 33.31 8.59 -0.80
N ILE A 701 32.20 9.16 -1.25
CA ILE A 701 31.85 10.55 -0.96
C ILE A 701 30.73 10.54 0.08
N TYR A 702 30.91 11.27 1.17
CA TYR A 702 29.87 11.56 2.16
C TYR A 702 29.43 12.99 1.98
N ALA A 703 28.13 13.26 1.91
CA ALA A 703 27.64 14.61 1.67
C ALA A 703 26.45 14.95 2.56
N ASP A 704 26.28 16.24 2.81
CA ASP A 704 25.12 16.80 3.49
C ASP A 704 24.83 18.22 2.98
N PHE A 705 23.57 18.63 3.09
CA PHE A 705 23.09 19.95 2.68
C PHE A 705 22.46 20.68 3.84
N GLU A 706 22.70 21.98 3.91
CA GLU A 706 21.89 22.85 4.77
C GLU A 706 21.07 23.81 3.92
N SER A 707 19.83 24.01 4.35
CA SER A 707 18.84 24.79 3.63
C SER A 707 18.28 25.89 4.52
N ILE A 708 17.92 27.02 3.92
CA ILE A 708 17.01 27.97 4.55
C ILE A 708 15.58 27.49 4.40
N ILE A 709 14.76 27.77 5.41
CA ILE A 709 13.34 27.39 5.44
C ILE A 709 12.51 28.65 5.22
N LYS A 710 12.07 28.88 3.99
CA LYS A 710 11.16 30.00 3.67
C LYS A 710 9.72 29.59 3.88
N LEU A 711 9.01 30.31 4.75
CA LEU A 711 7.58 30.12 4.95
C LEU A 711 6.79 30.65 3.74
N LEU A 712 6.05 29.78 3.05
CA LEU A 712 5.20 30.15 1.92
C LEU A 712 3.86 30.69 2.45
N HIS A 713 3.71 32.01 2.49
CA HIS A 713 2.54 32.66 3.10
C HIS A 713 1.28 32.71 2.19
N SER A 714 1.33 32.27 0.91
CA SER A 714 0.32 32.70 -0.08
C SER A 714 -0.12 31.72 -1.18
N ALA A 715 0.12 30.41 -1.11
CA ALA A 715 -0.52 29.52 -2.09
C ALA A 715 -2.01 29.31 -1.73
N GLN A 716 -2.92 30.08 -2.33
CA GLN A 716 -4.33 29.65 -2.35
C GLN A 716 -4.42 28.36 -3.19
N PRO A 717 -5.13 27.32 -2.71
CA PRO A 717 -5.25 26.08 -3.47
C PRO A 717 -5.92 26.35 -4.81
N ASN A 718 -5.23 26.01 -5.90
CA ASN A 718 -5.87 25.86 -7.20
C ASN A 718 -6.74 24.59 -7.13
N PRO A 719 -8.08 24.66 -7.26
CA PRO A 719 -8.95 23.49 -7.12
C PRO A 719 -8.71 22.40 -8.17
N GLU A 720 -7.92 22.67 -9.21
CA GLU A 720 -7.70 21.75 -10.34
C GLU A 720 -6.35 21.00 -10.30
N GLU A 721 -5.37 21.35 -9.45
CA GLU A 721 -3.99 20.83 -9.63
C GLU A 721 -3.20 20.33 -8.40
N CYS A 722 -3.62 20.47 -7.14
CA CYS A 722 -2.94 19.76 -6.02
C CYS A 722 -3.72 19.76 -4.69
N TYR A 723 -3.80 18.61 -4.02
CA TYR A 723 -4.41 18.43 -2.68
C TYR A 723 -3.42 18.66 -1.50
N THR A 724 -2.21 19.18 -1.76
CA THR A 724 -1.14 19.34 -0.76
C THR A 724 -0.71 20.81 -0.65
N GLU A 725 -0.85 21.42 0.54
CA GLU A 725 -0.39 22.79 0.81
C GLU A 725 1.09 22.79 1.19
N LYS A 726 1.94 23.44 0.38
CA LYS A 726 3.36 23.63 0.70
C LYS A 726 3.50 24.74 1.75
N LYS A 727 3.86 24.38 2.99
CA LYS A 727 4.02 25.32 4.11
C LYS A 727 5.35 26.06 4.10
N SER A 728 6.42 25.33 3.80
CA SER A 728 7.76 25.86 3.71
C SER A 728 8.45 25.38 2.45
N GLN A 729 9.34 26.21 1.94
CA GLN A 729 10.24 25.88 0.87
C GLN A 729 11.65 25.78 1.44
N HIS A 730 12.25 24.60 1.31
CA HIS A 730 13.65 24.37 1.66
C HIS A 730 14.51 24.78 0.46
N ILE A 731 15.38 25.77 0.66
CA ILE A 731 16.28 26.27 -0.38
C ILE A 731 17.71 25.97 0.08
N PRO A 732 18.46 25.12 -0.64
CA PRO A 732 19.85 24.82 -0.30
C PRO A 732 20.69 26.09 -0.26
N VAL A 733 21.41 26.31 0.84
CA VAL A 733 22.35 27.43 1.02
C VAL A 733 23.79 26.98 1.19
N SER A 734 24.01 25.76 1.67
CA SER A 734 25.35 25.18 1.69
C SER A 734 25.32 23.68 1.43
N PHE A 735 26.47 23.18 1.00
CA PHE A 735 26.76 21.76 1.02
C PHE A 735 28.16 21.54 1.58
N CYS A 736 28.34 20.38 2.19
CA CYS A 736 29.64 19.84 2.52
C CYS A 736 29.71 18.44 1.95
N TYR A 737 30.85 18.07 1.36
CA TYR A 737 31.14 16.68 1.12
C TYR A 737 32.58 16.34 1.46
N TYR A 738 32.78 15.08 1.84
CA TYR A 738 34.07 14.55 2.23
C TYR A 738 34.34 13.26 1.45
N ILE A 739 35.42 13.28 0.69
CA ILE A 739 35.91 12.15 -0.08
C ILE A 739 36.85 11.35 0.82
N VAL A 740 36.52 10.09 1.05
CA VAL A 740 37.37 9.12 1.77
C VAL A 740 38.06 8.23 0.74
N CYS A 741 39.39 8.26 0.74
CA CYS A 741 40.21 7.32 0.00
C CYS A 741 40.58 6.12 0.88
N SER A 742 40.33 4.90 0.41
CA SER A 742 40.59 3.68 1.19
C SER A 742 42.04 3.20 1.15
N PHE A 743 42.82 3.59 0.14
CA PHE A 743 44.18 3.08 -0.06
C PHE A 743 45.30 4.07 0.30
N ASP A 744 45.05 5.38 0.23
CA ASP A 744 46.01 6.41 0.63
C ASP A 744 45.26 7.65 1.09
N ASP A 745 45.41 7.97 2.38
CA ASP A 745 44.62 9.00 3.03
C ASP A 745 44.96 10.43 2.57
N ARG A 746 46.09 10.61 1.88
CA ARG A 746 46.48 11.91 1.31
C ARG A 746 45.53 12.38 0.20
N TYR A 747 44.79 11.45 -0.41
CA TYR A 747 43.75 11.77 -1.39
C TYR A 747 42.36 11.98 -0.76
N SER A 748 42.23 11.76 0.55
CA SER A 748 41.00 12.12 1.26
C SER A 748 40.93 13.64 1.40
N LYS A 749 39.86 14.26 0.90
CA LYS A 749 39.69 15.71 0.96
C LYS A 749 38.25 16.10 1.27
N ARG A 750 38.10 17.25 1.94
CA ARG A 750 36.81 17.87 2.24
C ARG A 750 36.61 19.08 1.34
N VAL A 751 35.39 19.22 0.82
CA VAL A 751 34.96 20.39 0.05
C VAL A 751 33.70 20.94 0.71
N GLU A 752 33.69 22.26 0.90
CA GLU A 752 32.59 22.98 1.51
C GLU A 752 32.25 24.21 0.67
N TYR A 753 30.96 24.50 0.53
CA TYR A 753 30.49 25.68 -0.18
C TYR A 753 29.26 26.24 0.50
N THR A 754 29.29 27.54 0.77
CA THR A 754 28.18 28.28 1.39
C THR A 754 27.87 29.51 0.54
N ALA A 755 26.62 29.64 0.12
CA ALA A 755 26.17 30.74 -0.71
C ALA A 755 26.31 32.09 0.03
N LYS A 756 26.63 33.12 -0.76
CA LYS A 756 26.61 34.52 -0.31
C LYS A 756 25.30 35.24 -0.65
N SER A 757 24.51 34.67 -1.56
CA SER A 757 23.24 35.23 -2.03
C SER A 757 22.30 34.10 -2.46
N GLU A 758 20.99 34.31 -2.31
CA GLU A 758 19.94 33.32 -2.61
C GLU A 758 19.80 32.99 -4.11
N ILE A 759 20.36 33.82 -5.00
CA ILE A 759 20.29 33.64 -6.46
C ILE A 759 21.21 32.51 -6.94
N LYS A 760 22.18 32.08 -6.12
CA LYS A 760 23.13 31.04 -6.53
C LYS A 760 22.49 29.67 -6.42
N ASP A 761 22.51 28.92 -7.52
CA ASP A 761 22.10 27.52 -7.52
C ASP A 761 23.16 26.64 -6.86
N VAL A 762 23.00 26.44 -5.55
CA VAL A 762 23.87 25.62 -4.70
C VAL A 762 23.84 24.16 -5.14
N ALA A 763 22.66 23.66 -5.57
CA ALA A 763 22.49 22.29 -6.03
C ALA A 763 23.23 22.04 -7.35
N GLN A 764 23.19 22.99 -8.29
CA GLN A 764 23.98 22.92 -9.51
C GLN A 764 25.48 22.92 -9.21
N LYS A 765 25.93 23.81 -8.31
CA LYS A 765 27.34 23.86 -7.91
C LYS A 765 27.81 22.56 -7.27
N PHE A 766 26.95 21.89 -6.50
CA PHE A 766 27.23 20.58 -5.94
C PHE A 766 27.44 19.52 -7.03
N VAL A 767 26.53 19.43 -8.01
CA VAL A 767 26.63 18.46 -9.11
C VAL A 767 27.90 18.71 -9.95
N GLU A 768 28.16 19.95 -10.34
CA GLU A 768 29.40 20.33 -11.06
C GLU A 768 30.66 19.95 -10.29
N SER A 769 30.65 20.19 -8.97
CA SER A 769 31.78 19.85 -8.11
C SER A 769 32.01 18.34 -8.10
N LEU A 770 30.95 17.54 -7.90
CA LEU A 770 31.07 16.08 -7.95
C LEU A 770 31.56 15.57 -9.32
N GLU A 771 31.09 16.13 -10.43
CA GLU A 771 31.55 15.75 -11.77
C GLU A 771 33.04 16.08 -11.98
N ALA A 772 33.49 17.25 -11.53
CA ALA A 772 34.90 17.62 -11.56
C ALA A 772 35.76 16.67 -10.70
N GLU A 773 35.25 16.27 -9.53
CA GLU A 773 35.92 15.28 -8.67
C GLU A 773 36.06 13.91 -9.34
N VAL A 774 35.03 13.43 -10.04
CA VAL A 774 35.11 12.15 -10.76
C VAL A 774 36.14 12.21 -11.89
N LYS A 775 36.21 13.33 -12.61
CA LYS A 775 37.20 13.54 -13.68
C LYS A 775 38.63 13.56 -13.13
N SER A 776 38.89 14.37 -12.10
CA SER A 776 40.20 14.42 -11.43
C SER A 776 40.59 13.05 -10.86
N ILE A 777 39.68 12.33 -10.18
CA ILE A 777 39.98 10.99 -9.67
C ILE A 777 40.36 10.01 -10.80
N TYR A 778 39.73 10.12 -11.96
CA TYR A 778 40.04 9.28 -13.12
C TYR A 778 41.43 9.62 -13.70
N GLU A 779 41.70 10.91 -13.93
CA GLU A 779 42.95 11.42 -14.51
C GLU A 779 44.16 11.17 -13.58
N ASP A 780 44.01 11.43 -12.28
CA ASP A 780 45.09 11.33 -11.29
C ASP A 780 45.45 9.88 -10.94
N HIS A 781 44.58 8.91 -11.28
CA HIS A 781 44.75 7.50 -10.89
C HIS A 781 44.63 6.54 -12.09
N PRO A 782 45.53 6.64 -13.09
CA PRO A 782 45.61 5.66 -14.17
C PRO A 782 45.95 4.27 -13.61
N PRO A 783 45.57 3.18 -14.32
CA PRO A 783 45.90 1.83 -13.88
C PRO A 783 47.41 1.67 -13.65
N LYS A 784 47.82 1.38 -12.41
CA LYS A 784 49.23 1.15 -12.08
C LYS A 784 49.63 -0.27 -12.45
N LYS A 785 50.82 -0.41 -13.03
CA LYS A 785 51.46 -1.72 -13.24
C LYS A 785 51.76 -2.38 -11.89
N MET A 786 51.79 -3.70 -11.89
CA MET A 786 52.11 -4.48 -10.70
C MET A 786 53.52 -4.18 -10.22
N ILE A 787 53.65 -3.85 -8.94
CA ILE A 787 54.90 -3.83 -8.19
C ILE A 787 55.03 -5.22 -7.59
N PHE A 788 56.06 -5.95 -8.00
CA PHE A 788 56.27 -7.35 -7.64
C PHE A 788 57.70 -7.51 -7.12
N THR A 789 57.81 -7.77 -5.81
CA THR A 789 59.09 -7.95 -5.12
C THR A 789 59.47 -9.43 -5.02
N ASP A 790 60.73 -9.73 -4.69
CA ASP A 790 61.19 -11.11 -4.48
C ASP A 790 60.41 -11.81 -3.36
N SER A 791 60.01 -11.07 -2.31
CA SER A 791 59.14 -11.61 -1.25
C SER A 791 57.76 -11.96 -1.76
N ASP A 792 57.19 -11.17 -2.68
CA ASP A 792 55.89 -11.46 -3.30
C ASP A 792 55.96 -12.70 -4.21
N ALA A 793 57.13 -12.93 -4.85
CA ALA A 793 57.38 -14.13 -5.64
C ALA A 793 57.32 -15.39 -4.77
N VAL A 794 57.97 -15.37 -3.62
CA VAL A 794 57.92 -16.47 -2.63
C VAL A 794 56.49 -16.68 -2.12
N GLU A 795 55.75 -15.61 -1.80
CA GLU A 795 54.36 -15.72 -1.36
C GLU A 795 53.46 -16.31 -2.45
N PHE A 796 53.65 -15.88 -3.71
CA PHE A 796 52.90 -16.39 -4.85
C PHE A 796 53.21 -17.88 -5.11
N GLU A 797 54.47 -18.28 -5.06
CA GLU A 797 54.89 -19.67 -5.28
C GLU A 797 54.33 -20.59 -4.20
N ASN A 798 54.45 -20.20 -2.93
CA ASN A 798 53.99 -20.97 -1.77
C ASN A 798 52.46 -20.97 -1.58
N ALA A 799 51.72 -20.10 -2.28
CA ALA A 799 50.27 -20.05 -2.16
C ALA A 799 49.61 -21.32 -2.73
N THR A 800 48.95 -22.06 -1.85
CA THR A 800 48.19 -23.29 -2.16
C THR A 800 46.71 -23.03 -2.48
N CYS A 801 46.16 -21.90 -2.01
CA CYS A 801 44.77 -21.51 -2.24
C CYS A 801 44.64 -20.06 -2.72
N CYS A 802 43.55 -19.78 -3.43
CA CYS A 802 43.25 -18.46 -3.94
C CYS A 802 42.87 -17.50 -2.81
N TRP A 803 43.51 -16.33 -2.72
CA TRP A 803 43.27 -15.36 -1.63
C TRP A 803 41.83 -14.77 -1.63
N LEU A 804 41.16 -14.74 -2.79
CA LEU A 804 39.79 -14.24 -2.97
C LEU A 804 38.69 -15.23 -2.56
N CYS A 805 38.64 -16.41 -3.19
CA CYS A 805 37.63 -17.44 -2.92
C CYS A 805 37.98 -18.32 -1.71
N ARG A 806 39.28 -18.50 -1.43
CA ARG A 806 39.88 -19.43 -0.45
C ARG A 806 39.77 -20.90 -0.85
N GLU A 807 39.55 -21.18 -2.15
CA GLU A 807 39.59 -22.54 -2.70
C GLU A 807 40.99 -22.85 -3.24
N ASP A 808 41.36 -24.12 -3.22
CA ASP A 808 42.68 -24.58 -3.64
C ASP A 808 42.92 -24.35 -5.14
N PHE A 809 44.19 -24.23 -5.53
CA PHE A 809 44.56 -24.19 -6.94
C PHE A 809 44.55 -25.61 -7.53
N GLU A 810 44.02 -25.74 -8.75
CA GLU A 810 44.17 -26.98 -9.51
C GLU A 810 45.64 -27.11 -9.98
N GLU A 811 46.14 -28.34 -9.96
CA GLU A 811 47.54 -28.63 -10.25
C GLU A 811 47.89 -28.19 -11.70
N GLY A 812 48.74 -27.18 -11.82
CA GLY A 812 49.24 -26.66 -13.09
C GLY A 812 48.30 -25.75 -13.89
N LYS A 813 47.09 -25.40 -13.40
CA LYS A 813 46.15 -24.54 -14.15
C LYS A 813 45.46 -23.53 -13.20
N ASP A 814 45.32 -22.29 -13.68
CA ASP A 814 44.51 -21.20 -13.09
C ASP A 814 45.16 -20.27 -12.02
N LYS A 815 46.42 -20.47 -11.60
CA LYS A 815 47.08 -19.57 -10.62
C LYS A 815 47.63 -18.28 -11.28
N VAL A 816 47.02 -17.13 -11.00
CA VAL A 816 47.44 -15.81 -11.50
C VAL A 816 47.76 -14.81 -10.38
N ARG A 817 48.54 -13.77 -10.69
CA ARG A 817 48.96 -12.73 -9.75
C ARG A 817 47.93 -11.59 -9.73
N ASP A 818 47.19 -11.44 -8.65
CA ASP A 818 46.28 -10.29 -8.46
C ASP A 818 47.03 -9.12 -7.84
N HIS A 819 46.74 -7.92 -8.31
CA HIS A 819 47.33 -6.70 -7.78
C HIS A 819 46.32 -5.56 -7.71
N CYS A 820 46.63 -4.56 -6.88
CA CYS A 820 45.83 -3.37 -6.75
C CYS A 820 46.11 -2.39 -7.90
N HIS A 821 45.15 -2.18 -8.78
CA HIS A 821 45.31 -1.22 -9.89
C HIS A 821 45.47 0.26 -9.48
N TYR A 822 45.27 0.61 -8.20
CA TYR A 822 45.49 1.97 -7.68
C TYR A 822 46.87 2.17 -7.05
N THR A 823 47.42 1.13 -6.41
CA THR A 823 48.71 1.20 -5.70
C THR A 823 49.83 0.42 -6.38
N GLY A 824 49.51 -0.45 -7.35
CA GLY A 824 50.42 -1.41 -7.96
C GLY A 824 50.73 -2.62 -7.09
N LYS A 825 50.45 -2.58 -5.78
CA LYS A 825 50.86 -3.64 -4.83
C LYS A 825 50.21 -4.98 -5.14
N PHE A 826 51.02 -6.03 -5.12
CA PHE A 826 50.56 -7.42 -5.12
C PHE A 826 49.61 -7.68 -3.93
N ARG A 827 48.55 -8.46 -4.16
CA ARG A 827 47.55 -8.81 -3.14
C ARG A 827 47.53 -10.29 -2.79
N GLY A 828 47.99 -11.14 -3.71
CA GLY A 828 48.01 -12.59 -3.52
C GLY A 828 47.77 -13.36 -4.82
N ALA A 829 48.00 -14.67 -4.74
CA ALA A 829 47.66 -15.60 -5.81
C ALA A 829 46.14 -15.80 -5.90
N ALA A 830 45.55 -15.67 -7.08
CA ALA A 830 44.12 -15.83 -7.33
C ALA A 830 43.85 -16.75 -8.51
N HIS A 831 42.64 -17.33 -8.59
CA HIS A 831 42.15 -17.96 -9.82
C HIS A 831 42.02 -16.91 -10.92
N ASN A 832 42.28 -17.25 -12.18
CA ASN A 832 42.12 -16.33 -13.31
C ASN A 832 40.67 -15.80 -13.36
N SER A 833 39.70 -16.69 -13.15
CA SER A 833 38.28 -16.32 -13.11
C SER A 833 37.93 -15.38 -11.94
N CYS A 834 38.57 -15.52 -10.78
CA CYS A 834 38.39 -14.62 -9.65
C CYS A 834 39.03 -13.27 -9.90
N ASN A 835 40.26 -13.24 -10.40
CA ASN A 835 41.00 -12.03 -10.77
C ASN A 835 40.22 -11.21 -11.83
N LEU A 836 39.74 -11.86 -12.90
CA LEU A 836 38.96 -11.20 -13.95
C LEU A 836 37.64 -10.61 -13.46
N LYS A 837 37.07 -11.13 -12.37
CA LYS A 837 35.86 -10.56 -11.73
C LYS A 837 36.20 -9.47 -10.72
N PHE A 838 37.42 -9.44 -10.19
CA PHE A 838 37.87 -8.49 -9.16
C PHE A 838 38.42 -7.18 -9.77
N GLN A 839 37.65 -6.58 -10.68
CA GLN A 839 38.06 -5.38 -11.41
C GLN A 839 37.82 -4.09 -10.61
N ARG A 840 38.49 -3.01 -11.03
CA ARG A 840 38.24 -1.67 -10.49
C ARG A 840 36.75 -1.33 -10.59
N PRO A 841 36.10 -0.88 -9.51
CA PRO A 841 34.72 -0.42 -9.58
C PRO A 841 34.61 0.76 -10.56
N LYS A 842 33.57 0.77 -11.39
CA LYS A 842 33.28 1.85 -12.33
C LYS A 842 32.48 2.99 -11.72
N PHE A 843 31.94 2.79 -10.52
CA PHE A 843 31.14 3.78 -9.80
C PHE A 843 31.89 4.39 -8.62
N ILE A 844 31.38 5.48 -8.06
CA ILE A 844 31.78 6.10 -6.80
C ILE A 844 30.49 6.33 -6.02
N PRO A 845 30.33 5.74 -4.82
CA PRO A 845 29.14 5.97 -4.01
C PRO A 845 29.17 7.37 -3.38
N VAL A 846 28.05 8.07 -3.49
CA VAL A 846 27.74 9.30 -2.77
C VAL A 846 26.71 8.97 -1.70
N VAL A 847 27.12 9.03 -0.43
CA VAL A 847 26.33 8.60 0.72
C VAL A 847 25.79 9.83 1.43
N LEU A 848 24.47 9.93 1.50
CA LEU A 848 23.75 10.93 2.28
C LEU A 848 22.88 10.22 3.33
N HIS A 849 22.53 10.91 4.42
CA HIS A 849 21.70 10.34 5.46
C HIS A 849 20.24 10.74 5.27
N ASN A 850 19.37 9.75 5.06
CA ASN A 850 17.95 9.97 4.75
C ASN A 850 17.71 10.59 3.36
N LEU A 851 18.61 10.27 2.41
CA LEU A 851 18.58 10.74 1.02
C LEU A 851 17.19 10.63 0.39
N ALA A 852 16.52 9.48 0.55
CA ALA A 852 15.30 9.17 -0.19
C ALA A 852 14.08 10.01 0.23
N ASN A 853 14.12 10.62 1.42
CA ASN A 853 13.00 11.41 1.95
C ASN A 853 13.29 12.92 1.97
N TYR A 854 14.54 13.34 1.84
CA TYR A 854 14.91 14.75 2.01
C TYR A 854 15.92 15.21 0.95
N ASP A 855 17.20 14.84 1.09
CA ASP A 855 18.28 15.45 0.29
C ASP A 855 18.12 15.26 -1.22
N ALA A 856 17.56 14.13 -1.66
CA ALA A 856 17.38 13.87 -3.08
C ALA A 856 16.54 14.97 -3.75
N HIS A 857 15.51 15.47 -3.07
CA HIS A 857 14.64 16.51 -3.61
C HIS A 857 15.35 17.85 -3.84
N LEU A 858 16.49 18.08 -3.17
CA LEU A 858 17.24 19.33 -3.26
C LEU A 858 18.05 19.46 -4.55
N PHE A 859 18.55 18.36 -5.10
CA PHE A 859 19.48 18.40 -6.24
C PHE A 859 19.17 17.42 -7.39
N VAL A 860 18.20 16.50 -7.23
CA VAL A 860 17.93 15.47 -8.26
C VAL A 860 17.57 16.08 -9.63
N ARG A 861 16.91 17.25 -9.64
CA ARG A 861 16.59 17.98 -10.88
C ARG A 861 17.84 18.49 -11.59
N ASN A 862 18.84 18.95 -10.82
CA ASN A 862 20.11 19.47 -11.33
C ASN A 862 20.96 18.39 -11.99
N LEU A 863 20.80 17.11 -11.62
CA LEU A 863 21.49 16.00 -12.28
C LEU A 863 21.14 15.89 -13.77
N GLY A 864 19.94 16.34 -14.17
CA GLY A 864 19.48 16.34 -15.56
C GLY A 864 19.93 17.56 -16.37
N VAL A 865 20.57 18.55 -15.74
CA VAL A 865 21.04 19.77 -16.41
C VAL A 865 22.38 19.52 -17.10
N SER A 866 23.26 18.70 -16.51
CA SER A 866 24.55 18.33 -17.09
C SER A 866 24.43 17.15 -18.06
N GLU A 867 25.35 17.07 -19.04
CA GLU A 867 25.44 15.93 -19.95
C GLU A 867 25.61 14.60 -19.20
N GLY A 868 25.09 13.51 -19.76
CA GLY A 868 25.24 12.16 -19.22
C GLY A 868 23.93 11.54 -18.70
N GLU A 869 23.82 10.23 -18.92
CA GLU A 869 22.64 9.43 -18.59
C GLU A 869 22.41 9.33 -17.07
N ILE A 870 21.15 9.17 -16.68
CA ILE A 870 20.77 8.93 -15.29
C ILE A 870 19.98 7.62 -15.23
N ASP A 871 20.45 6.68 -14.42
CA ASP A 871 19.72 5.48 -14.06
C ASP A 871 19.06 5.68 -12.69
N CYS A 872 17.81 5.26 -12.52
CA CYS A 872 17.14 5.30 -11.22
C CYS A 872 16.49 3.96 -10.88
N ILE A 873 16.53 3.62 -9.59
CA ILE A 873 15.74 2.55 -9.00
C ILE A 873 14.65 3.24 -8.18
N PRO A 874 13.46 3.50 -8.73
CA PRO A 874 12.39 4.17 -8.01
C PRO A 874 11.75 3.24 -6.97
N ASN A 875 11.29 3.81 -5.86
CA ASN A 875 10.41 3.12 -4.91
C ASN A 875 8.94 3.47 -5.21
N ASN A 876 8.68 4.75 -5.47
CA ASN A 876 7.43 5.27 -6.00
C ASN A 876 7.74 6.54 -6.83
N GLU A 877 6.71 7.28 -7.24
CA GLU A 877 6.86 8.49 -8.08
C GLU A 877 7.66 9.62 -7.44
N GLU A 878 7.78 9.63 -6.11
CA GLU A 878 8.46 10.70 -5.35
C GLU A 878 9.77 10.24 -4.70
N LYS A 879 9.88 8.97 -4.33
CA LYS A 879 10.98 8.42 -3.53
C LYS A 879 11.80 7.43 -4.33
N TYR A 880 13.12 7.56 -4.24
CA TYR A 880 14.08 6.71 -4.96
C TYR A 880 14.79 5.74 -4.00
N ILE A 881 15.00 4.50 -4.46
CA ILE A 881 15.86 3.52 -3.75
C ILE A 881 17.32 3.98 -3.82
N SER A 882 17.78 4.21 -5.04
CA SER A 882 19.10 4.74 -5.41
C SER A 882 18.99 5.28 -6.84
N PHE A 883 19.85 6.23 -7.19
CA PHE A 883 19.99 6.71 -8.56
C PHE A 883 21.48 6.91 -8.89
N THR A 884 21.82 6.81 -10.17
CA THR A 884 23.19 6.83 -10.67
C THR A 884 23.30 7.84 -11.81
N LYS A 885 24.25 8.77 -11.73
CA LYS A 885 24.62 9.69 -12.81
C LYS A 885 25.84 9.14 -13.54
N HIS A 886 25.78 9.05 -14.85
CA HIS A 886 26.93 8.71 -15.70
C HIS A 886 27.67 9.98 -16.09
N VAL A 887 28.97 10.03 -15.80
CA VAL A 887 29.87 11.13 -16.13
C VAL A 887 30.85 10.65 -17.19
N VAL A 888 30.90 11.34 -18.33
CA VAL A 888 31.91 11.08 -19.36
C VAL A 888 33.25 11.66 -18.88
N VAL A 889 34.25 10.79 -18.76
CA VAL A 889 35.59 11.15 -18.25
C VAL A 889 36.66 11.13 -19.32
N ASP A 890 36.46 10.38 -20.41
CA ASP A 890 37.42 10.27 -21.52
C ASP A 890 36.70 9.83 -22.80
N LYS A 891 37.32 10.00 -23.97
CA LYS A 891 36.81 9.56 -25.27
C LYS A 891 37.95 8.98 -26.11
N PHE A 892 37.76 7.79 -26.67
CA PHE A 892 38.74 7.18 -27.58
C PHE A 892 38.09 6.72 -28.88
N PHE A 893 38.90 6.53 -29.92
CA PHE A 893 38.46 5.99 -31.20
C PHE A 893 38.71 4.48 -31.24
N GLU A 894 37.68 3.72 -31.58
CA GLU A 894 37.78 2.28 -31.88
C GLU A 894 38.37 2.07 -33.29
N GLU A 895 38.83 0.85 -33.60
CA GLU A 895 39.46 0.51 -34.89
C GLU A 895 38.60 0.87 -36.12
N ASP A 896 37.27 0.94 -35.95
CA ASP A 896 36.30 1.35 -36.99
C ASP A 896 36.03 2.87 -37.04
N ASN A 897 36.91 3.73 -36.50
CA ASN A 897 36.73 5.19 -36.35
C ASN A 897 35.49 5.62 -35.55
N LYS A 898 34.96 4.73 -34.71
CA LYS A 898 33.82 5.03 -33.84
C LYS A 898 34.30 5.65 -32.54
N LEU A 899 33.81 6.85 -32.22
CA LEU A 899 34.08 7.51 -30.95
C LEU A 899 33.34 6.80 -29.81
N VAL A 900 34.08 6.31 -28.82
CA VAL A 900 33.57 5.61 -27.63
C VAL A 900 33.81 6.46 -26.38
N ASP A 901 32.73 6.82 -25.69
CA ASP A 901 32.79 7.54 -24.42
C ASP A 901 33.16 6.59 -23.27
N VAL A 902 34.21 6.92 -22.53
CA VAL A 902 34.53 6.29 -21.25
C VAL A 902 33.70 6.96 -20.17
N LYS A 903 32.79 6.20 -19.57
CA LYS A 903 31.91 6.67 -18.49
C LYS A 903 32.36 6.18 -17.11
N ARG A 904 32.13 7.02 -16.09
CA ARG A 904 32.21 6.70 -14.67
C ARG A 904 30.88 7.04 -14.00
N GLU A 905 30.51 6.28 -12.99
CA GLU A 905 29.18 6.36 -12.36
C GLU A 905 29.27 7.06 -10.99
N LEU A 906 28.42 8.06 -10.73
CA LEU A 906 28.14 8.56 -9.37
C LEU A 906 26.87 7.90 -8.87
N ARG A 907 26.98 7.02 -7.87
CA ARG A 907 25.84 6.27 -7.33
C ARG A 907 25.40 6.82 -5.98
N PHE A 908 24.22 7.39 -5.92
CA PHE A 908 23.68 7.99 -4.71
C PHE A 908 22.98 6.94 -3.85
N ILE A 909 23.38 6.87 -2.57
CA ILE A 909 22.99 5.83 -1.63
C ILE A 909 22.49 6.47 -0.34
N ASP A 910 21.37 5.95 0.18
CA ASP A 910 20.80 6.36 1.45
C ASP A 910 21.36 5.54 2.60
N SER A 911 22.15 6.15 3.48
CA SER A 911 22.70 5.45 4.65
C SER A 911 21.62 4.98 5.65
N PHE A 912 20.45 5.65 5.70
CA PHE A 912 19.37 5.30 6.61
C PHE A 912 18.76 3.92 6.28
N LYS A 913 18.86 3.48 5.02
CA LYS A 913 18.40 2.14 4.60
C LYS A 913 19.28 1.00 5.10
N PHE A 914 20.53 1.30 5.48
CA PHE A 914 21.44 0.34 6.09
C PHE A 914 21.37 0.41 7.62
N MET A 915 21.19 1.62 8.16
CA MET A 915 21.15 1.89 9.60
C MET A 915 19.92 2.77 9.90
N PRO A 916 18.76 2.19 10.24
CA PRO A 916 17.47 2.89 10.35
C PRO A 916 17.33 3.69 11.65
N PHE A 917 18.33 4.50 11.99
CA PHE A 917 18.37 5.38 13.15
C PHE A 917 18.87 6.77 12.77
N SER A 918 18.57 7.79 13.57
CA SER A 918 19.14 9.14 13.35
C SER A 918 20.66 9.11 13.47
N LEU A 919 21.32 9.99 12.71
CA LEU A 919 22.77 10.21 12.83
C LEU A 919 23.17 10.47 14.28
N ASP A 920 22.41 11.29 15.01
CA ASP A 920 22.65 11.55 16.44
C ASP A 920 22.75 10.28 17.28
N ARG A 921 21.76 9.37 17.16
CA ARG A 921 21.76 8.09 17.89
C ARG A 921 22.91 7.18 17.46
N LEU A 922 23.26 7.18 16.18
CA LEU A 922 24.38 6.39 15.66
C LEU A 922 25.73 6.91 16.17
N VAL A 923 25.89 8.23 16.24
CA VAL A 923 27.08 8.88 16.79
C VAL A 923 27.18 8.67 18.29
N ALA A 924 26.07 8.79 19.02
CA ALA A 924 26.04 8.50 20.46
C ALA A 924 26.48 7.07 20.75
N ASN A 925 26.02 6.08 19.96
CA ASN A 925 26.49 4.71 20.06
C ASN A 925 28.01 4.61 19.80
N LEU A 926 28.49 5.24 18.73
CA LEU A 926 29.91 5.24 18.38
C LEU A 926 30.77 5.90 19.46
N ALA A 927 30.27 6.96 20.09
CA ALA A 927 30.93 7.68 21.19
C ALA A 927 31.17 6.77 22.40
N THR A 928 30.26 5.84 22.71
CA THR A 928 30.46 4.85 23.80
C THR A 928 31.69 3.95 23.58
N LYS A 929 32.09 3.74 22.32
CA LYS A 929 33.26 2.93 21.95
C LYS A 929 34.58 3.73 21.97
N GLY A 930 34.49 5.06 22.11
CA GLY A 930 35.62 5.95 22.31
C GLY A 930 36.25 6.54 21.03
N LYS A 931 37.25 7.41 21.25
CA LYS A 931 37.94 8.21 20.22
C LYS A 931 38.51 7.44 19.02
N PRO A 932 39.00 6.19 19.12
CA PRO A 932 39.52 5.45 17.96
C PRO A 932 38.51 5.27 16.82
N PHE A 933 37.21 5.30 17.12
CA PHE A 933 36.15 5.10 16.14
C PHE A 933 35.85 6.36 15.31
N PHE A 934 36.30 7.54 15.75
CA PHE A 934 36.13 8.82 15.06
C PHE A 934 37.31 9.14 14.13
N ARG A 935 37.71 8.18 13.28
CA ARG A 935 38.96 8.26 12.49
C ARG A 935 38.99 9.49 11.59
N ASN A 936 37.89 9.82 10.93
CA ASN A 936 37.79 10.93 9.99
C ASN A 936 37.67 12.27 10.71
N THR A 937 36.84 12.34 11.75
CA THR A 937 36.69 13.57 12.56
C THR A 937 38.01 13.96 13.23
N ARG A 938 38.77 12.98 13.73
CA ARG A 938 40.07 13.18 14.37
C ARG A 938 41.18 13.71 13.48
N LYS A 939 41.04 13.65 12.16
CA LYS A 939 42.02 14.23 11.23
C LYS A 939 41.99 15.74 11.27
N TYR A 940 40.82 16.31 11.56
CA TYR A 940 40.60 17.75 11.55
C TYR A 940 40.59 18.35 12.95
N TYR A 941 40.27 17.55 13.98
CA TYR A 941 40.11 18.04 15.35
C TYR A 941 40.80 17.14 16.37
N SER A 942 41.39 17.78 17.37
CA SER A 942 42.07 17.14 18.50
C SER A 942 41.67 17.81 19.82
N GLY A 943 42.05 17.19 20.95
CA GLY A 943 41.82 17.74 22.29
C GLY A 943 40.35 18.01 22.60
N GLU A 944 40.08 19.20 23.15
CA GLU A 944 38.74 19.65 23.54
C GLU A 944 37.78 19.77 22.34
N LYS A 945 38.27 20.30 21.21
CA LYS A 945 37.47 20.43 19.97
C LYS A 945 36.92 19.11 19.48
N LEU A 946 37.73 18.04 19.55
CA LEU A 946 37.28 16.70 19.20
C LEU A 946 36.17 16.21 20.15
N ASN A 947 36.34 16.40 21.46
CA ASN A 947 35.36 15.93 22.43
C ASN A 947 33.99 16.60 22.21
N LEU A 948 33.98 17.89 21.82
CA LEU A 948 32.76 18.60 21.50
C LEU A 948 32.06 18.05 20.24
N LEU A 949 32.82 17.58 19.25
CA LEU A 949 32.29 17.05 17.99
C LEU A 949 32.03 15.54 18.00
N MET A 950 32.18 14.86 19.14
CA MET A 950 31.83 13.43 19.29
C MET A 950 30.33 13.18 19.53
N ARG A 951 29.50 14.20 19.31
CA ARG A 951 28.03 14.14 19.31
C ARG A 951 27.50 14.97 18.16
N LYS A 952 26.24 14.75 17.75
CA LYS A 952 25.61 15.63 16.77
C LYS A 952 25.41 17.02 17.38
N GLY A 953 25.70 18.06 16.60
CA GLY A 953 25.46 19.45 16.99
C GLY A 953 23.96 19.79 17.00
N VAL A 954 23.65 21.00 17.41
CA VAL A 954 22.28 21.55 17.36
C VAL A 954 22.20 22.69 16.36
N TYR A 955 21.05 22.83 15.70
CA TYR A 955 20.88 23.81 14.63
C TYR A 955 19.49 24.44 14.67
N PRO A 956 19.37 25.78 14.60
CA PRO A 956 18.10 26.50 14.67
C PRO A 956 17.44 26.59 13.27
N TYR A 957 16.90 25.47 12.79
CA TYR A 957 16.37 25.34 11.43
C TYR A 957 15.28 26.37 11.07
N GLU A 958 14.33 26.61 11.97
CA GLU A 958 13.20 27.51 11.71
C GLU A 958 13.59 28.99 11.79
N TRP A 959 14.55 29.31 12.66
CA TRP A 959 15.15 30.63 12.66
C TRP A 959 15.97 30.87 11.39
N MET A 960 16.54 29.84 10.77
CA MET A 960 17.31 29.94 9.53
C MET A 960 16.38 30.09 8.29
N ASP A 961 15.66 31.20 8.19
CA ASP A 961 14.70 31.50 7.10
C ASP A 961 15.27 32.38 5.97
N SER A 962 16.43 33.00 6.18
CA SER A 962 17.02 34.01 5.31
C SER A 962 18.53 33.89 5.30
N ILE A 963 19.15 33.99 4.13
CA ILE A 963 20.61 33.86 3.99
C ILE A 963 21.40 34.91 4.79
N HIS A 964 20.80 36.09 5.04
CA HIS A 964 21.43 37.18 5.78
C HIS A 964 21.70 36.81 7.24
N LYS A 965 20.93 35.86 7.80
CA LYS A 965 21.14 35.36 9.17
C LYS A 965 22.47 34.63 9.36
N LEU A 966 23.11 34.20 8.27
CA LEU A 966 24.48 33.68 8.33
C LEU A 966 25.48 34.74 8.79
N ASP A 967 25.24 36.01 8.50
CA ASP A 967 26.20 37.08 8.78
C ASP A 967 25.99 37.71 10.18
N GLU A 968 25.06 37.17 10.98
CA GLU A 968 24.80 37.60 12.36
C GLU A 968 26.01 37.32 13.28
N PRO A 969 26.43 38.28 14.13
CA PRO A 969 27.65 38.18 14.93
C PRO A 969 27.51 37.36 16.21
N GLN A 970 26.31 36.85 16.51
CA GLN A 970 26.00 36.16 17.76
C GLN A 970 25.28 34.84 17.49
N LEU A 971 25.45 33.89 18.40
CA LEU A 971 24.63 32.67 18.41
C LEU A 971 23.17 33.07 18.69
N PRO A 972 22.18 32.53 17.95
CA PRO A 972 20.77 32.82 18.19
C PRO A 972 20.37 32.51 19.63
N PRO A 973 19.40 33.26 20.19
CA PRO A 973 18.93 33.01 21.55
C PRO A 973 18.24 31.63 21.64
N LYS A 974 18.11 31.08 22.84
CA LYS A 974 17.59 29.71 23.07
C LYS A 974 16.21 29.50 22.43
N GLU A 975 15.38 30.53 22.45
CA GLU A 975 14.02 30.52 21.88
C GLU A 975 14.02 30.35 20.36
N ALA A 976 15.11 30.75 19.68
CA ALA A 976 15.26 30.61 18.23
C ALA A 976 15.51 29.15 17.79
N PHE A 977 15.84 28.26 18.73
CA PHE A 977 15.96 26.82 18.49
C PHE A 977 14.63 26.08 18.68
N PHE A 978 13.52 26.80 18.88
CA PHE A 978 12.21 26.18 18.88
C PHE A 978 11.93 25.50 17.55
N SER A 979 11.37 24.30 17.62
CA SER A 979 10.91 23.56 16.46
C SER A 979 9.39 23.40 16.59
N VAL A 980 8.64 24.09 15.72
CA VAL A 980 7.18 23.94 15.55
C VAL A 980 6.81 22.47 15.41
N LEU A 981 7.69 21.73 14.76
CA LEU A 981 7.49 20.35 14.41
C LEU A 981 7.62 19.35 15.57
N SER A 982 8.48 19.63 16.54
CA SER A 982 8.57 18.89 17.79
C SER A 982 7.74 19.54 18.89
N GLY A 983 7.22 20.75 18.66
CA GLY A 983 6.50 21.55 19.66
C GLY A 983 7.35 21.91 20.87
N GLU A 984 8.68 21.75 20.77
CA GLU A 984 9.63 21.80 21.88
C GLU A 984 10.81 22.70 21.49
N GLY A 985 11.35 23.40 22.49
CA GLY A 985 12.63 24.10 22.38
C GLY A 985 13.81 23.17 22.61
N ILE A 986 15.01 23.70 22.41
CA ILE A 986 16.25 23.02 22.79
C ILE A 986 16.38 22.86 24.30
N SER A 987 17.01 21.78 24.78
CA SER A 987 17.33 21.60 26.20
C SER A 987 18.40 22.57 26.67
N ASP A 988 18.49 22.79 27.99
CA ASP A 988 19.53 23.65 28.58
C ASP A 988 20.94 23.09 28.34
N GLU A 989 21.11 21.77 28.42
CA GLU A 989 22.38 21.09 28.17
C GLU A 989 22.83 21.26 26.72
N ASP A 990 21.90 21.13 25.79
CA ASP A 990 22.18 21.23 24.35
C ASP A 990 22.46 22.67 23.91
N TYR A 991 21.77 23.65 24.48
CA TYR A 991 22.07 25.06 24.25
C TYR A 991 23.42 25.46 24.88
N THR A 992 23.71 24.99 26.10
CA THR A 992 25.03 25.18 26.74
C THR A 992 26.14 24.55 25.90
N HIS A 993 25.87 23.38 25.29
CA HIS A 993 26.79 22.75 24.36
C HIS A 993 27.02 23.63 23.11
N ALA A 994 25.97 24.20 22.51
CA ALA A 994 26.09 25.13 21.38
C ALA A 994 26.93 26.36 21.71
N GLN A 995 26.73 26.95 22.89
CA GLN A 995 27.52 28.08 23.39
C GLN A 995 29.00 27.70 23.59
N ASN A 996 29.26 26.50 24.12
CA ASN A 996 30.62 25.99 24.26
C ASN A 996 31.28 25.77 22.89
N VAL A 997 30.56 25.19 21.92
CA VAL A 997 31.05 25.03 20.54
C VAL A 997 31.36 26.40 19.93
N TRP A 998 30.45 27.38 20.03
CA TRP A 998 30.66 28.73 19.53
C TRP A 998 31.94 29.36 20.09
N ARG A 999 32.13 29.26 21.41
CA ARG A 999 33.28 29.83 22.12
C ARG A 999 34.59 29.11 21.78
N VAL A 1000 34.64 27.79 21.88
CA VAL A 1000 35.87 26.99 21.70
C VAL A 1000 36.35 26.99 20.25
N PHE A 1001 35.42 27.09 19.29
CA PHE A 1001 35.76 27.21 17.88
C PHE A 1001 36.00 28.66 17.42
N GLY A 1002 35.76 29.64 18.29
CA GLY A 1002 36.00 31.06 18.01
C GLY A 1002 35.12 31.60 16.89
N CYS A 1003 33.86 31.16 16.82
CA CYS A 1003 32.91 31.61 15.81
C CYS A 1003 32.68 33.13 15.95
N LYS A 1004 32.86 33.86 14.85
CA LYS A 1004 32.62 35.32 14.81
C LYS A 1004 31.25 35.64 14.25
N THR A 1005 30.74 34.79 13.37
CA THR A 1005 29.44 34.91 12.73
C THR A 1005 28.70 33.58 12.75
N PHE A 1006 27.39 33.61 12.57
CA PHE A 1006 26.59 32.40 12.48
C PHE A 1006 27.00 31.51 11.29
N ARG A 1007 27.59 32.11 10.24
CA ARG A 1007 28.21 31.41 9.10
C ARG A 1007 29.32 30.46 9.55
N ASP A 1008 30.14 30.87 10.52
CA ASP A 1008 31.20 30.02 11.05
C ASP A 1008 30.61 28.80 11.76
N TYR A 1009 29.56 29.02 12.56
CA TYR A 1009 28.83 27.96 13.26
C TYR A 1009 28.11 27.02 12.29
N HIS A 1010 27.44 27.58 11.27
CA HIS A 1010 26.76 26.84 10.20
C HIS A 1010 27.73 25.95 9.41
N ASN A 1011 28.86 26.50 8.97
CA ASN A 1011 29.86 25.74 8.24
C ASN A 1011 30.45 24.63 9.13
N LEU A 1012 30.68 24.90 10.42
CA LEU A 1012 31.13 23.90 11.38
C LEU A 1012 30.09 22.79 11.58
N TYR A 1013 28.80 23.14 11.68
CA TYR A 1013 27.69 22.19 11.83
C TYR A 1013 27.63 21.22 10.65
N ASN A 1014 27.46 21.73 9.44
CA ASN A 1014 27.35 20.92 8.21
C ASN A 1014 28.61 20.03 8.04
N ARG A 1015 29.79 20.61 8.26
CA ARG A 1015 31.05 19.86 8.24
C ARG A 1015 31.11 18.74 9.29
N SER A 1016 30.63 18.99 10.50
CA SER A 1016 30.65 17.98 11.56
C SER A 1016 29.72 16.81 11.23
N ASP A 1017 28.53 17.07 10.71
CA ASP A 1017 27.58 16.04 10.32
C ASP A 1017 28.13 15.13 9.21
N VAL A 1018 28.80 15.70 8.21
CA VAL A 1018 29.46 14.91 7.15
C VAL A 1018 30.59 14.03 7.69
N LEU A 1019 31.45 14.56 8.57
CA LEU A 1019 32.56 13.80 9.15
C LEU A 1019 32.06 12.68 10.09
N LEU A 1020 31.03 12.97 10.86
CA LEU A 1020 30.34 12.00 11.72
C LEU A 1020 29.66 10.90 10.90
N LEU A 1021 28.99 11.25 9.82
CA LEU A 1021 28.40 10.28 8.89
C LEU A 1021 29.47 9.38 8.28
N ALA A 1022 30.61 9.95 7.86
CA ALA A 1022 31.74 9.18 7.36
C ALA A 1022 32.27 8.21 8.42
N ASP A 1023 32.44 8.65 9.67
CA ASP A 1023 32.88 7.79 10.77
C ASP A 1023 31.90 6.64 11.05
N VAL A 1024 30.60 6.94 11.17
CA VAL A 1024 29.57 5.92 11.39
C VAL A 1024 29.55 4.90 10.25
N PHE A 1025 29.51 5.37 9.00
CA PHE A 1025 29.37 4.48 7.85
C PHE A 1025 30.65 3.68 7.56
N GLU A 1026 31.83 4.26 7.73
CA GLU A 1026 33.10 3.53 7.58
C GLU A 1026 33.27 2.43 8.64
N ASN A 1027 32.85 2.68 9.89
CA ASN A 1027 32.84 1.65 10.92
C ASN A 1027 31.84 0.53 10.59
N PHE A 1028 30.64 0.89 10.12
CA PHE A 1028 29.65 -0.08 9.64
C PHE A 1028 30.21 -0.96 8.50
N ARG A 1029 30.89 -0.36 7.52
CA ARG A 1029 31.52 -1.09 6.41
C ARG A 1029 32.63 -2.03 6.90
N LYS A 1030 33.45 -1.60 7.86
CA LYS A 1030 34.49 -2.46 8.48
C LYS A 1030 33.87 -3.64 9.22
N LEU A 1031 32.90 -3.39 10.09
CA LEU A 1031 32.20 -4.43 10.84
C LEU A 1031 31.57 -5.47 9.91
N SER A 1032 30.89 -5.02 8.86
CA SER A 1032 30.24 -5.90 7.87
C SER A 1032 31.24 -6.84 7.18
N LYS A 1033 32.47 -6.38 6.94
CA LYS A 1033 33.53 -7.21 6.35
C LYS A 1033 34.13 -8.20 7.35
N THR A 1034 34.28 -7.80 8.61
CA THR A 1034 34.82 -8.69 9.67
C THR A 1034 33.84 -9.83 9.96
N LEU A 1035 32.54 -9.52 10.10
CA LEU A 1035 31.50 -10.54 10.27
C LEU A 1035 31.51 -11.56 9.13
N GLN A 1036 31.70 -11.12 7.88
CA GLN A 1036 31.83 -12.04 6.75
C GLN A 1036 33.04 -12.98 6.84
N LYS A 1037 34.13 -12.55 7.48
CA LYS A 1037 35.32 -13.38 7.73
C LYS A 1037 35.08 -14.34 8.89
N GLU A 1038 34.46 -13.89 9.98
CA GLU A 1038 34.23 -14.69 11.20
C GLU A 1038 33.09 -15.71 11.06
N LEU A 1039 32.05 -15.40 10.28
CA LEU A 1039 30.97 -16.34 9.92
C LEU A 1039 31.47 -17.60 9.19
N ARG A 1040 32.72 -17.60 8.69
CA ARG A 1040 33.38 -18.79 8.14
C ARG A 1040 34.14 -19.62 9.18
N SER A 1041 34.48 -19.05 10.34
CA SER A 1041 35.24 -19.73 11.42
C SER A 1041 34.37 -20.32 12.52
N ARG A 1042 33.10 -19.92 12.63
CA ARG A 1042 32.15 -20.45 13.63
C ARG A 1042 30.89 -20.95 12.94
N SER A 1043 30.54 -22.21 13.23
CA SER A 1043 29.42 -22.98 12.66
C SER A 1043 28.02 -22.50 13.07
N LEU A 1044 27.76 -21.19 13.14
CA LEU A 1044 26.50 -20.64 13.61
C LEU A 1044 26.14 -19.37 12.84
N LEU A 1045 25.26 -19.51 11.83
CA LEU A 1045 24.12 -18.59 11.61
C LEU A 1045 23.23 -19.08 10.46
N VAL A 1046 21.96 -19.34 10.79
CA VAL A 1046 20.86 -19.52 9.85
C VAL A 1046 20.40 -18.12 9.43
N LEU A 1047 20.71 -17.70 8.20
CA LEU A 1047 20.11 -16.52 7.59
C LEU A 1047 18.90 -16.95 6.76
N HIS A 1048 17.71 -16.58 7.23
CA HIS A 1048 16.44 -16.77 6.52
C HIS A 1048 16.44 -15.94 5.22
N ARG A 1049 16.09 -16.58 4.10
CA ARG A 1049 15.72 -15.90 2.86
C ARG A 1049 14.32 -15.31 3.03
N THR A 1050 14.22 -14.12 3.60
CA THR A 1050 13.06 -13.24 3.41
C THR A 1050 13.60 -11.84 3.15
N GLY A 1051 13.14 -11.21 2.07
CA GLY A 1051 13.50 -9.84 1.75
C GLY A 1051 12.89 -8.88 2.77
N PHE A 1052 13.61 -8.61 3.86
CA PHE A 1052 13.40 -7.49 4.78
C PHE A 1052 14.76 -7.11 5.38
N GLY A 1053 14.96 -5.82 5.61
CA GLY A 1053 16.24 -5.23 6.03
C GLY A 1053 16.85 -5.85 7.28
N LEU A 1054 18.18 -5.74 7.41
CA LEU A 1054 18.96 -6.07 8.59
C LEU A 1054 18.52 -5.22 9.79
N GLY A 1055 17.44 -5.63 10.44
CA GLY A 1055 16.85 -4.98 11.59
C GLY A 1055 16.65 -5.96 12.74
N CYS A 1056 17.68 -6.73 13.10
CA CYS A 1056 17.74 -7.43 14.38
C CYS A 1056 19.16 -7.97 14.65
N LEU A 1057 20.05 -7.09 15.10
CA LEU A 1057 21.29 -7.44 15.80
C LEU A 1057 21.44 -6.45 16.95
N SER A 1058 20.63 -6.62 17.99
CA SER A 1058 20.74 -5.85 19.25
C SER A 1058 21.02 -6.74 20.47
N GLN A 1059 21.38 -8.01 20.28
CA GLN A 1059 21.82 -8.89 21.36
C GLN A 1059 22.89 -9.85 20.84
N VAL A 1060 24.14 -9.39 20.84
CA VAL A 1060 25.32 -10.26 20.94
C VAL A 1060 26.30 -9.52 21.85
N ASP A 1061 26.22 -9.84 23.15
CA ASP A 1061 27.39 -9.84 24.03
C ASP A 1061 28.06 -11.21 23.92
#